data_AF-J9EQC0-F1
#
_entry.id   AF-J9EQC0-F1
#
_cell.length_a   1.000
_cell.length_b   1.000
_cell.length_c   1.000
_cell.angle_alpha   90.00
_cell.angle_beta   90.00
_cell.angle_gamma   90.00
#
_symmetry.space_group_name_H-M   'P 1'
#
loop_
_entity.id
_entity.type
_entity.pdbx_description
1 polymer ?
#
loop_
_entity_poly.entity_id
_entity_poly.type
_entity_poly.pdbx_seq_one_letter_code
_entity_poly.pdbx_strand_id
1 'polypeptide(L)'
;MKVLKYQIDTPFFYFQAELQEIRVTILSEISPSPEVTAVINKLEFTHCIYLLSVFRMELMRALHSVEPGAVHSIFQYLEDKSIRKDKDGIWTCLLAAARTIFSKYLKVASERNLDSAHERQLELHAQFLLIMFNHHLKEVRKCADTCLTNLIGSFPHLLWNGNVINVALQMLEALSNNLENDTDCKIMTLSFPSLQRSIQLQDTLDRRKLVVQDFALRCEQILQEAIKWAPGITRSCFIKYIASINPGCSGSFRLTVEAILKSLNDVSGCTNDTSPSLYLSALHLRSLYFGKVKGMIEASKTEEETKPHEQLADLFEQQLERACADGCDREISECVLRLAALFILTKEVSNQKLDSSLLHTLVFTPLKNFTASTMRLCVIVWNWILVAREDTQLQFLREMAACWTVTAQDHLGIFERDPEVVSPLSLQYCSPPKRPHILPHSIWIYFLVERVDIAKYSSREQLDILELMFVQTLPLNVGRLRIDVNSPLCISSDLSLCKVDLTHVTMTRNVETIGLRCHFLNCVLSMIQRDSMSFHISKNILRQRVYCAMLDYFSVAAQTPTQNAAQLKNDIRLLITFWNTLFSDVKYIKKEIFASIDTELNLESLQQILNDNYKSDSEYNRADMQTHHAMTTSGCNWVTLVAAQGRASSLQKNTLTVGQALFFFHV
;
A
#
# COMPACT_ATOMS: atom_id res chain seq x y z
N MET A 1 73.85 25.20 5.63
CA MET A 1 73.13 24.24 4.76
C MET A 1 72.00 23.44 5.44
N LYS A 2 71.89 23.38 6.79
CA LYS A 2 70.79 22.65 7.48
C LYS A 2 69.55 23.50 7.84
N VAL A 3 69.62 24.83 7.80
CA VAL A 3 68.50 25.72 8.20
C VAL A 3 67.57 26.07 7.03
N LEU A 4 68.05 25.97 5.78
CA LEU A 4 67.24 26.22 4.57
C LEU A 4 66.31 25.06 4.18
N LYS A 5 66.42 23.89 4.83
CA LYS A 5 65.53 22.75 4.57
C LYS A 5 64.20 22.88 5.32
N TYR A 6 64.23 23.42 6.54
CA TYR A 6 63.04 23.57 7.39
C TYR A 6 62.04 24.64 6.92
N GLN A 7 62.46 25.61 6.10
CA GLN A 7 61.59 26.70 5.64
C GLN A 7 60.89 26.42 4.30
N ILE A 8 61.36 25.42 3.56
CA ILE A 8 60.75 24.97 2.30
C ILE A 8 59.76 23.81 2.57
N ASP A 9 59.98 23.04 3.63
CA ASP A 9 59.11 21.92 4.01
C ASP A 9 57.85 22.36 4.79
N THR A 10 57.85 23.50 5.48
CA THR A 10 56.69 23.95 6.29
C THR A 10 55.39 24.20 5.51
N PRO A 11 55.36 24.88 4.34
CA PRO A 11 54.14 25.02 3.54
C PRO A 11 53.67 23.67 2.97
N PHE A 12 54.63 22.78 2.69
CA PHE A 12 54.37 21.44 2.14
C PHE A 12 53.69 20.53 3.16
N PHE A 13 54.11 20.60 4.44
CA PHE A 13 53.48 19.86 5.53
C PHE A 13 52.05 20.35 5.84
N TYR A 14 51.79 21.66 5.80
CA TYR A 14 50.44 22.20 5.97
C TYR A 14 49.52 21.77 4.82
N PHE A 15 50.00 21.87 3.58
CA PHE A 15 49.25 21.45 2.39
C PHE A 15 48.91 19.95 2.40
N GLN A 16 49.83 19.12 2.89
CA GLN A 16 49.63 17.67 3.00
C GLN A 16 48.67 17.29 4.14
N ALA A 17 48.65 18.05 5.24
CA ALA A 17 47.69 17.90 6.33
C ALA A 17 46.27 18.30 5.90
N GLU A 18 46.11 19.46 5.24
CA GLU A 18 44.83 19.94 4.71
C GLU A 18 44.27 18.98 3.65
N LEU A 19 45.11 18.49 2.74
CA LEU A 19 44.71 17.51 1.74
C LEU A 19 44.20 16.22 2.38
N GLN A 20 44.82 15.78 3.47
CA GLN A 20 44.40 14.58 4.17
C GLN A 20 43.09 14.80 4.95
N GLU A 21 42.88 15.98 5.52
CA GLU A 21 41.62 16.38 6.14
C GLU A 21 40.46 16.41 5.12
N ILE A 22 40.70 16.95 3.92
CA ILE A 22 39.72 16.95 2.83
C ILE A 22 39.39 15.52 2.40
N ARG A 23 40.40 14.65 2.23
CA ARG A 23 40.17 13.24 1.88
C ARG A 23 39.34 12.52 2.93
N VAL A 24 39.61 12.74 4.22
CA VAL A 24 38.81 12.19 5.32
C VAL A 24 37.37 12.73 5.28
N THR A 25 37.20 14.02 5.00
CA THR A 25 35.86 14.63 4.84
C THR A 25 35.09 13.98 3.70
N ILE A 26 35.72 13.81 2.53
CA ILE A 26 35.10 13.14 1.37
C ILE A 26 34.71 11.70 1.71
N LEU A 27 35.57 10.95 2.41
CA LEU A 27 35.27 9.58 2.84
C LEU A 27 34.12 9.49 3.86
N SER A 28 33.95 10.54 4.68
CA SER A 28 32.83 10.62 5.62
C SER A 28 31.51 10.95 4.91
N GLU A 29 31.57 11.77 3.85
CA GLU A 29 30.39 12.26 3.14
C GLU A 29 29.93 11.31 2.01
N ILE A 30 30.87 10.68 1.29
CA ILE A 30 30.66 9.71 0.22
C ILE A 30 30.88 8.31 0.80
N SER A 31 29.86 7.45 0.71
CA SER A 31 29.84 6.10 1.29
C SER A 31 31.20 5.36 1.18
N PRO A 32 31.78 4.85 2.29
CA PRO A 32 33.10 4.24 2.29
C PRO A 32 33.07 2.85 1.63
N SER A 33 33.37 2.79 0.34
CA SER A 33 33.72 1.54 -0.37
C SER A 33 35.24 1.38 -0.41
N PRO A 34 35.80 0.16 -0.31
CA PRO A 34 37.25 -0.06 -0.39
C PRO A 34 37.85 0.46 -1.70
N GLU A 35 37.11 0.36 -2.82
CA GLU A 35 37.53 0.90 -4.12
C GLU A 35 37.60 2.43 -4.12
N VAL A 36 36.55 3.07 -3.61
CA VAL A 36 36.44 4.53 -3.52
C VAL A 36 37.49 5.09 -2.57
N THR A 37 37.79 4.37 -1.48
CA THR A 37 38.82 4.73 -0.51
C THR A 37 40.21 4.69 -1.12
N ALA A 38 40.50 3.65 -1.92
CA ALA A 38 41.77 3.53 -2.62
C ALA A 38 41.97 4.64 -3.66
N VAL A 39 40.89 5.08 -4.32
CA VAL A 39 40.91 6.18 -5.29
C VAL A 39 41.11 7.52 -4.57
N ILE A 40 40.31 7.83 -3.55
CA ILE A 40 40.38 9.11 -2.82
C ILE A 40 41.76 9.34 -2.20
N ASN A 41 42.40 8.30 -1.67
CA ASN A 41 43.74 8.41 -1.11
C ASN A 41 44.82 8.76 -2.16
N LYS A 42 44.54 8.54 -3.45
CA LYS A 42 45.43 8.87 -4.58
C LYS A 42 45.08 10.18 -5.28
N LEU A 43 43.90 10.77 -5.01
CA LEU A 43 43.45 12.00 -5.66
C LEU A 43 44.30 13.20 -5.25
N GLU A 44 44.62 14.05 -6.22
CA GLU A 44 45.25 15.35 -5.99
C GLU A 44 44.28 16.36 -5.36
N PHE A 45 44.83 17.46 -4.81
CA PHE A 45 44.05 18.50 -4.14
C PHE A 45 42.93 19.08 -5.03
N THR A 46 43.23 19.41 -6.29
CA THR A 46 42.26 19.96 -7.24
C THR A 46 41.09 19.00 -7.47
N HIS A 47 41.37 17.71 -7.62
CA HIS A 47 40.36 16.68 -7.83
C HIS A 47 39.49 16.45 -6.58
N CYS A 48 40.09 16.52 -5.39
CA CYS A 48 39.36 16.43 -4.13
C CYS A 48 38.38 17.61 -3.95
N ILE A 49 38.84 18.84 -4.21
CA ILE A 49 37.98 20.04 -4.12
C ILE A 49 36.86 19.98 -5.16
N TYR A 50 37.15 19.59 -6.40
CA TYR A 50 36.14 19.41 -7.44
C TYR A 50 35.06 18.39 -7.01
N LEU A 51 35.47 17.21 -6.56
CA LEU A 51 34.56 16.15 -6.15
C LEU A 51 33.67 16.59 -4.97
N LEU A 52 34.26 17.22 -3.96
CA LEU A 52 33.51 17.73 -2.79
C LEU A 52 32.54 18.84 -3.19
N SER A 53 32.95 19.73 -4.10
CA SER A 53 32.11 20.82 -4.61
C SER A 53 30.89 20.28 -5.37
N VAL A 54 31.11 19.34 -6.30
CA VAL A 54 30.03 18.68 -7.05
C VAL A 54 29.10 17.94 -6.08
N PHE A 55 29.66 17.16 -5.15
CA PHE A 55 28.85 16.40 -4.18
C PHE A 55 27.95 17.31 -3.35
N ARG A 56 28.51 18.35 -2.73
CA ARG A 56 27.74 19.26 -1.86
C ARG A 56 26.73 20.08 -2.64
N MET A 57 27.08 20.56 -3.84
CA MET A 57 26.16 21.30 -4.69
C MET A 57 24.97 20.44 -5.13
N GLU A 58 25.23 19.22 -5.62
CA GLU A 58 24.15 18.31 -6.04
C GLU A 58 23.34 17.80 -4.85
N LEU A 59 23.96 17.59 -3.68
CA LEU A 59 23.23 17.23 -2.47
C LEU A 59 22.29 18.36 -2.03
N MET A 60 22.78 19.61 -1.99
CA MET A 60 21.94 20.75 -1.64
C MET A 60 20.80 20.94 -2.64
N ARG A 61 21.08 20.76 -3.94
CA ARG A 61 20.07 20.82 -5.00
C ARG A 61 19.03 19.71 -4.85
N ALA A 62 19.46 18.48 -4.57
CA ALA A 62 18.55 17.35 -4.35
C ALA A 62 17.62 17.56 -3.15
N LEU A 63 18.11 18.17 -2.07
CA LEU A 63 17.35 18.33 -0.83
C LEU A 63 16.42 19.55 -0.81
N HIS A 64 16.85 20.68 -1.41
CA HIS A 64 16.18 21.98 -1.22
C HIS A 64 15.57 22.57 -2.50
N SER A 65 15.84 22.00 -3.68
CA SER A 65 15.26 22.53 -4.91
C SER A 65 13.75 22.30 -4.97
N VAL A 66 13.05 23.25 -5.59
CA VAL A 66 11.62 23.16 -5.93
C VAL A 66 11.41 22.30 -7.18
N GLU A 67 12.45 22.13 -8.01
CA GLU A 67 12.33 21.36 -9.25
C GLU A 67 12.25 19.84 -8.99
N PRO A 68 11.21 19.14 -9.50
CA PRO A 68 11.02 17.70 -9.24
C PRO A 68 12.19 16.84 -9.73
N GLY A 69 12.84 17.25 -10.82
CA GLY A 69 13.94 16.51 -11.45
C GLY A 69 15.32 16.82 -10.91
N ALA A 70 15.46 17.69 -9.90
CA ALA A 70 16.74 18.21 -9.44
C ALA A 70 17.69 17.12 -8.92
N VAL A 71 17.14 16.03 -8.37
CA VAL A 71 17.89 14.85 -7.90
C VAL A 71 18.57 14.10 -9.06
N HIS A 72 18.07 14.27 -10.29
CA HIS A 72 18.62 13.59 -11.47
C HIS A 72 19.89 14.26 -12.02
N SER A 73 20.18 15.50 -11.63
CA SER A 73 21.30 16.29 -12.16
C SER A 73 22.66 15.60 -12.01
N ILE A 74 22.87 14.83 -10.94
CA ILE A 74 24.12 14.07 -10.74
C ILE A 74 24.40 13.07 -11.88
N PHE A 75 23.38 12.54 -12.56
CA PHE A 75 23.57 11.62 -13.68
C PHE A 75 24.14 12.29 -14.93
N GLN A 76 23.97 13.61 -15.09
CA GLN A 76 24.58 14.35 -16.21
C GLN A 76 26.11 14.31 -16.13
N TYR A 77 26.67 14.37 -14.91
CA TYR A 77 28.11 14.20 -14.69
C TYR A 77 28.60 12.77 -15.01
N LEU A 78 27.75 11.76 -14.82
CA LEU A 78 28.08 10.37 -15.14
C LEU A 78 28.12 10.13 -16.67
N GLU A 79 27.36 10.92 -17.43
CA GLU A 79 27.30 10.89 -18.89
C GLU A 79 28.44 11.68 -19.56
N ASP A 80 29.13 12.56 -18.83
CA ASP A 80 30.24 13.34 -19.37
C ASP A 80 31.42 12.45 -19.80
N LYS A 81 31.87 12.64 -21.05
CA LYS A 81 32.99 11.90 -21.65
C LYS A 81 34.34 12.31 -21.08
N SER A 82 34.48 13.57 -20.63
CA SER A 82 35.73 14.10 -20.09
C SER A 82 36.05 13.46 -18.73
N ILE A 83 35.07 13.46 -17.84
CA ILE A 83 35.15 12.88 -16.49
C ILE A 83 35.35 11.36 -16.55
N ARG A 84 34.75 10.67 -17.52
CA ARG A 84 34.84 9.21 -17.64
C ARG A 84 36.22 8.70 -18.09
N LYS A 85 36.89 9.45 -18.97
CA LYS A 85 38.22 9.08 -19.49
C LYS A 85 39.35 9.49 -18.55
N ASP A 86 39.01 10.10 -17.42
CA ASP A 86 39.95 10.52 -16.41
C ASP A 86 40.72 9.33 -15.84
N LYS A 87 42.04 9.51 -15.66
CA LYS A 87 42.94 8.48 -15.12
C LYS A 87 42.91 8.43 -13.59
N ASP A 88 42.49 9.51 -12.96
CA ASP A 88 42.53 9.68 -11.50
C ASP A 88 41.33 9.03 -10.80
N GLY A 89 40.38 8.49 -11.56
CA GLY A 89 39.30 7.66 -11.06
C GLY A 89 38.13 8.44 -10.47
N ILE A 90 38.04 9.75 -10.71
CA ILE A 90 36.98 10.64 -10.20
C ILE A 90 35.58 10.11 -10.52
N TRP A 91 35.41 9.51 -11.71
CA TRP A 91 34.14 8.93 -12.14
C TRP A 91 33.63 7.82 -11.19
N THR A 92 34.52 7.02 -10.61
CA THR A 92 34.13 5.99 -9.63
C THR A 92 33.61 6.60 -8.33
N CYS A 93 34.22 7.70 -7.87
CA CYS A 93 33.75 8.46 -6.73
C CYS A 93 32.39 9.13 -7.02
N LEU A 94 32.17 9.63 -8.23
CA LEU A 94 30.89 10.22 -8.64
C LEU A 94 29.76 9.18 -8.70
N LEU A 95 30.03 7.94 -9.09
CA LEU A 95 29.05 6.85 -9.02
C LEU A 95 28.62 6.56 -7.57
N ALA A 96 29.57 6.57 -6.63
CA ALA A 96 29.27 6.40 -5.21
C ALA A 96 28.54 7.62 -4.61
N ALA A 97 28.93 8.83 -5.03
CA ALA A 97 28.26 10.08 -4.68
C ALA A 97 26.79 10.05 -5.13
N ALA A 98 26.49 9.65 -6.37
CA ALA A 98 25.13 9.58 -6.89
C ALA A 98 24.22 8.69 -6.05
N ARG A 99 24.71 7.49 -5.67
CA ARG A 99 23.97 6.57 -4.77
C ARG A 99 23.72 7.18 -3.39
N THR A 100 24.73 7.88 -2.85
CA THR A 100 24.68 8.50 -1.53
C THR A 100 23.72 9.70 -1.51
N ILE A 101 23.79 10.58 -2.51
CA ILE A 101 22.88 11.72 -2.68
C ILE A 101 21.44 11.22 -2.79
N PHE A 102 21.19 10.22 -3.63
CA PHE A 102 19.87 9.65 -3.79
C PHE A 102 19.35 9.03 -2.48
N SER A 103 20.19 8.27 -1.76
CA SER A 103 19.81 7.70 -0.45
C SER A 103 19.49 8.78 0.59
N LYS A 104 20.26 9.88 0.65
CA LYS A 104 19.97 11.02 1.55
C LYS A 104 18.67 11.71 1.17
N TYR A 105 18.41 11.89 -0.13
CA TYR A 105 17.14 12.41 -0.62
C TYR A 105 15.95 11.54 -0.21
N LEU A 106 16.04 10.22 -0.35
CA LEU A 106 14.97 9.29 0.03
C LEU A 106 14.60 9.38 1.51
N LYS A 107 15.58 9.58 2.40
CA LYS A 107 15.31 9.77 3.84
C LYS A 107 14.46 11.00 4.09
N VAL A 108 14.84 12.14 3.52
CA VAL A 108 14.07 13.39 3.64
C VAL A 108 12.70 13.27 2.96
N ALA A 109 12.65 12.61 1.80
CA ALA A 109 11.39 12.35 1.09
C ALA A 109 10.42 11.50 1.93
N SER A 110 10.92 10.53 2.71
CA SER A 110 10.08 9.68 3.56
C SER A 110 9.46 10.39 4.76
N GLU A 111 9.99 11.55 5.13
CA GLU A 111 9.47 12.39 6.22
C GLU A 111 8.43 13.40 5.72
N ARG A 112 8.27 13.57 4.39
CA ARG A 112 7.28 14.47 3.80
C ARG A 112 5.89 13.85 3.84
N ASN A 113 4.86 14.70 3.84
CA ASN A 113 3.47 14.26 3.76
C ASN A 113 3.18 13.53 2.44
N LEU A 114 2.32 12.51 2.52
CA LEU A 114 1.86 11.70 1.38
C LEU A 114 0.81 12.47 0.57
N ASP A 115 1.26 13.49 -0.16
CA ASP A 115 0.43 14.30 -1.03
C ASP A 115 0.50 13.81 -2.49
N SER A 116 -0.52 14.11 -3.29
CA SER A 116 -0.57 13.74 -4.72
C SER A 116 0.61 14.30 -5.54
N ALA A 117 1.10 15.49 -5.17
CA ALA A 117 2.29 16.09 -5.78
C ALA A 117 3.57 15.29 -5.44
N HIS A 118 3.66 14.77 -4.22
CA HIS A 118 4.77 13.93 -3.78
C HIS A 118 4.77 12.59 -4.53
N GLU A 119 3.60 11.95 -4.66
CA GLU A 119 3.44 10.71 -5.44
C GLU A 119 3.88 10.91 -6.89
N ARG A 120 3.43 11.99 -7.55
CA ARG A 120 3.84 12.31 -8.93
C ARG A 120 5.36 12.54 -9.05
N GLN A 121 5.99 13.13 -8.03
CA GLN A 121 7.44 13.29 -8.00
C GLN A 121 8.17 11.94 -7.89
N LEU A 122 7.68 11.03 -7.04
CA LEU A 122 8.23 9.68 -6.91
C LEU A 122 8.07 8.86 -8.21
N GLU A 123 6.92 8.99 -8.89
CA GLU A 123 6.71 8.41 -10.21
C GLU A 123 7.74 8.89 -11.23
N LEU A 124 8.02 10.20 -11.27
CA LEU A 124 9.05 10.77 -12.16
C LEU A 124 10.44 10.19 -11.87
N HIS A 125 10.79 9.99 -10.60
CA HIS A 125 12.06 9.36 -10.22
C HIS A 125 12.14 7.90 -10.68
N ALA A 126 11.06 7.13 -10.49
CA ALA A 126 10.99 5.73 -10.94
C ALA A 126 11.13 5.64 -12.47
N GLN A 127 10.39 6.46 -13.22
CA GLN A 127 10.45 6.53 -14.68
C GLN A 127 11.86 6.90 -15.16
N PHE A 128 12.50 7.89 -14.53
CA PHE A 128 13.87 8.26 -14.84
C PHE A 128 14.86 7.11 -14.61
N LEU A 129 14.75 6.40 -13.50
CA LEU A 129 15.65 5.30 -13.20
C LEU A 129 15.45 4.09 -14.13
N LEU A 130 14.21 3.83 -14.58
CA LEU A 130 13.92 2.82 -15.61
C LEU A 130 14.57 3.18 -16.95
N ILE A 131 14.59 4.46 -17.32
CA ILE A 131 15.34 4.95 -18.49
C ILE A 131 16.84 4.68 -18.32
N MET A 132 17.40 5.09 -17.18
CA MET A 132 18.84 4.96 -16.92
C MET A 132 19.29 3.51 -16.73
N PHE A 133 18.38 2.60 -16.36
CA PHE A 133 18.64 1.16 -16.33
C PHE A 133 18.96 0.61 -17.73
N ASN A 134 18.45 1.24 -18.79
CA ASN A 134 18.67 0.83 -20.18
C ASN A 134 19.81 1.62 -20.86
N HIS A 135 20.61 2.34 -20.09
CA HIS A 135 21.69 3.18 -20.59
C HIS A 135 22.83 2.38 -21.28
N HIS A 136 23.52 2.98 -22.25
CA HIS A 136 24.64 2.34 -22.97
C HIS A 136 25.83 1.94 -22.06
N LEU A 137 26.01 2.62 -20.91
CA LEU A 137 27.10 2.36 -19.97
C LEU A 137 26.68 1.41 -18.84
N LYS A 138 27.41 0.30 -18.71
CA LYS A 138 27.16 -0.74 -17.69
C LYS A 138 27.15 -0.21 -16.25
N GLU A 139 28.11 0.64 -15.86
CA GLU A 139 28.16 1.12 -14.46
C GLU A 139 27.06 2.14 -14.14
N VAL A 140 26.60 2.92 -15.13
CA VAL A 140 25.44 3.78 -14.96
C VAL A 140 24.17 2.94 -14.81
N ARG A 141 24.03 1.85 -15.58
CA ARG A 141 22.92 0.88 -15.39
C ARG A 141 22.91 0.31 -13.97
N LYS A 142 24.06 -0.15 -13.45
CA LYS A 142 24.17 -0.65 -12.06
C LYS A 142 23.84 0.42 -11.01
N CYS A 143 24.26 1.67 -11.25
CA CYS A 143 23.95 2.78 -10.37
C CYS A 143 22.44 3.07 -10.35
N ALA A 144 21.81 3.14 -11.54
CA ALA A 144 20.38 3.32 -11.68
C ALA A 144 19.58 2.19 -11.03
N ASP A 145 20.01 0.94 -11.21
CA ASP A 145 19.45 -0.24 -10.55
C ASP A 145 19.49 -0.11 -9.01
N THR A 146 20.65 0.24 -8.46
CA THR A 146 20.81 0.41 -7.01
C THR A 146 19.88 1.51 -6.49
N CYS A 147 19.80 2.64 -7.19
CA CYS A 147 18.88 3.73 -6.84
C CYS A 147 17.41 3.30 -6.95
N LEU A 148 17.04 2.53 -7.99
CA LEU A 148 15.67 2.03 -8.18
C LEU A 148 15.29 1.05 -7.07
N THR A 149 16.19 0.16 -6.69
CA THR A 149 16.00 -0.78 -5.58
C THR A 149 15.80 -0.04 -4.25
N ASN A 150 16.59 1.01 -4.00
CA ASN A 150 16.45 1.85 -2.81
C ASN A 150 15.14 2.65 -2.82
N LEU A 151 14.72 3.16 -3.99
CA LEU A 151 13.47 3.87 -4.17
C LEU A 151 12.28 2.96 -3.84
N ILE A 152 12.23 1.76 -4.44
CA ILE A 152 11.19 0.76 -4.21
C ILE A 152 11.19 0.28 -2.75
N GLY A 153 12.38 0.09 -2.15
CA GLY A 153 12.49 -0.31 -0.75
C GLY A 153 11.96 0.73 0.23
N SER A 154 12.06 2.02 -0.13
CA SER A 154 11.52 3.13 0.69
C SER A 154 10.03 3.38 0.39
N PHE A 155 9.63 3.22 -0.87
CA PHE A 155 8.27 3.49 -1.36
C PHE A 155 7.73 2.29 -2.17
N PRO A 156 7.26 1.23 -1.49
CA PRO A 156 6.76 0.03 -2.16
C PRO A 156 5.58 0.25 -3.13
N HIS A 157 4.75 1.30 -2.93
CA HIS A 157 3.60 1.58 -3.79
C HIS A 157 3.96 1.80 -5.27
N LEU A 158 5.21 2.19 -5.55
CA LEU A 158 5.68 2.40 -6.92
C LEU A 158 5.72 1.10 -7.74
N LEU A 159 5.73 -0.08 -7.09
CA LEU A 159 5.70 -1.37 -7.77
C LEU A 159 4.38 -1.60 -8.53
N TRP A 160 3.25 -1.20 -7.94
CA TRP A 160 1.92 -1.38 -8.51
C TRP A 160 1.31 -0.07 -9.04
N ASN A 161 2.12 0.97 -9.18
CA ASN A 161 1.69 2.22 -9.79
C ASN A 161 1.51 2.03 -11.31
N GLY A 162 0.32 2.41 -11.81
CA GLY A 162 -0.06 2.20 -13.20
C GLY A 162 0.85 2.92 -14.20
N ASN A 163 1.34 4.12 -13.88
CA ASN A 163 2.22 4.89 -14.74
C ASN A 163 3.62 4.27 -14.83
N VAL A 164 4.17 3.81 -13.70
CA VAL A 164 5.47 3.14 -13.64
C VAL A 164 5.44 1.81 -14.41
N ILE A 165 4.42 0.98 -14.19
CA ILE A 165 4.25 -0.28 -14.93
C ILE A 165 4.10 -0.01 -16.43
N ASN A 166 3.26 0.96 -16.81
CA ASN A 166 3.06 1.33 -18.22
C ASN A 166 4.37 1.74 -18.88
N VAL A 167 5.17 2.59 -18.23
CA VAL A 167 6.47 3.03 -18.74
C VAL A 167 7.46 1.87 -18.86
N ALA A 168 7.52 0.98 -17.87
CA ALA A 168 8.38 -0.20 -17.92
C ALA A 168 8.04 -1.12 -19.11
N LEU A 169 6.75 -1.34 -19.36
CA LEU A 169 6.28 -2.16 -20.48
C LEU A 169 6.48 -1.47 -21.84
N GLN A 170 6.21 -0.17 -21.95
CA GLN A 170 6.47 0.62 -23.17
C GLN A 170 7.96 0.58 -23.55
N MET A 171 8.85 0.69 -22.57
CA MET A 171 10.29 0.58 -22.80
C MET A 171 10.68 -0.80 -23.27
N LEU A 172 10.14 -1.85 -22.64
CA LEU A 172 10.44 -3.22 -23.03
C LEU A 172 9.97 -3.49 -24.46
N GLU A 173 8.77 -3.03 -24.82
CA GLU A 173 8.23 -3.13 -26.17
C GLU A 173 9.08 -2.36 -27.19
N ALA A 174 9.43 -1.10 -26.91
CA ALA A 174 10.24 -0.28 -27.80
C ALA A 174 11.64 -0.87 -28.04
N LEU A 175 12.28 -1.38 -26.99
CA LEU A 175 13.59 -2.03 -27.07
C LEU A 175 13.54 -3.34 -27.86
N SER A 176 12.51 -4.15 -27.64
CA SER A 176 12.32 -5.39 -28.39
C SER A 176 11.97 -5.16 -29.86
N ASN A 177 11.11 -4.18 -30.15
CA ASN A 177 10.81 -3.78 -31.53
C ASN A 177 12.07 -3.28 -32.24
N ASN A 178 12.99 -2.61 -31.54
CA ASN A 178 14.27 -2.23 -32.10
C ASN A 178 15.16 -3.45 -32.43
N LEU A 179 15.16 -4.49 -31.59
CA LEU A 179 15.90 -5.72 -31.86
C LEU A 179 15.43 -6.45 -33.12
N GLU A 180 14.11 -6.44 -33.37
CA GLU A 180 13.52 -7.11 -34.54
C GLU A 180 13.72 -6.31 -35.83
N ASN A 181 13.60 -4.97 -35.77
CA ASN A 181 13.58 -4.11 -36.96
C ASN A 181 14.94 -3.51 -37.35
N ASP A 182 15.92 -3.45 -36.44
CA ASP A 182 17.22 -2.81 -36.66
C ASP A 182 18.39 -3.79 -36.43
N THR A 183 18.48 -4.82 -37.27
CA THR A 183 19.55 -5.83 -37.21
C THR A 183 20.94 -5.23 -37.45
N ASP A 184 21.01 -4.16 -38.25
CA ASP A 184 22.25 -3.47 -38.62
C ASP A 184 22.69 -2.43 -37.58
N CYS A 185 21.92 -2.21 -36.49
CA CYS A 185 22.20 -1.22 -35.45
C CYS A 185 22.33 0.23 -35.98
N LYS A 186 21.53 0.62 -36.98
CA LYS A 186 21.53 1.97 -37.58
C LYS A 186 20.87 3.01 -36.67
N ILE A 187 19.89 2.61 -35.88
CA ILE A 187 19.18 3.49 -34.94
C ILE A 187 20.00 3.53 -33.65
N MET A 188 20.58 4.68 -33.34
CA MET A 188 21.46 4.85 -32.17
C MET A 188 20.74 5.44 -30.95
N THR A 189 19.54 6.00 -31.14
CA THR A 189 18.77 6.66 -30.08
C THR A 189 17.29 6.32 -30.21
N LEU A 190 16.67 5.90 -29.10
CA LEU A 190 15.22 5.78 -29.00
C LEU A 190 14.67 6.96 -28.21
N SER A 191 13.65 7.62 -28.73
CA SER A 191 12.92 8.67 -28.03
C SER A 191 11.64 8.11 -27.43
N PHE A 192 11.31 8.59 -26.23
CA PHE A 192 10.07 8.28 -25.52
C PHE A 192 9.29 9.59 -25.40
N PRO A 193 8.38 9.90 -26.34
CA PRO A 193 7.65 11.17 -26.36
C PRO A 193 6.85 11.42 -25.08
N SER A 194 6.28 10.36 -24.49
CA SER A 194 5.55 10.39 -23.22
C SER A 194 6.39 10.87 -22.04
N LEU A 195 7.71 10.71 -22.11
CA LEU A 195 8.67 11.04 -21.05
C LEU A 195 9.59 12.20 -21.43
N GLN A 196 9.47 12.74 -22.64
CA GLN A 196 10.35 13.77 -23.22
C GLN A 196 11.85 13.45 -23.06
N ARG A 197 12.21 12.16 -23.12
CA ARG A 197 13.58 11.68 -22.93
C ARG A 197 13.97 10.70 -24.02
N SER A 198 15.28 10.57 -24.25
CA SER A 198 15.85 9.62 -25.19
C SER A 198 16.91 8.73 -24.51
N ILE A 199 17.06 7.52 -25.03
CA ILE A 199 18.06 6.56 -24.60
C ILE A 199 19.01 6.29 -25.76
N GLN A 200 20.31 6.40 -25.51
CA GLN A 200 21.33 5.95 -26.43
C GLN A 200 21.47 4.42 -26.35
N LEU A 201 21.32 3.74 -27.48
CA LEU A 201 21.42 2.28 -27.61
C LEU A 201 22.88 1.82 -27.71
N GLN A 202 23.10 0.52 -27.53
CA GLN A 202 24.41 -0.11 -27.69
C GLN A 202 24.75 -0.30 -29.17
N ASP A 203 26.05 -0.24 -29.49
CA ASP A 203 26.54 -0.25 -30.88
C ASP A 203 26.55 -1.64 -31.54
N THR A 204 26.21 -2.71 -30.79
CA THR A 204 26.26 -4.10 -31.28
C THR A 204 24.97 -4.83 -30.92
N LEU A 205 24.49 -5.67 -31.84
CA LEU A 205 23.26 -6.43 -31.68
C LEU A 205 23.30 -7.33 -30.42
N ASP A 206 24.43 -7.99 -30.16
CA ASP A 206 24.58 -8.87 -28.99
C ASP A 206 24.48 -8.10 -27.66
N ARG A 207 25.04 -6.89 -27.60
CA ARG A 207 24.90 -6.03 -26.42
C ARG A 207 23.48 -5.52 -26.26
N ARG A 208 22.78 -5.17 -27.36
CA ARG A 208 21.36 -4.81 -27.30
C ARG A 208 20.53 -5.98 -26.76
N LYS A 209 20.74 -7.19 -27.27
CA LYS A 209 20.06 -8.41 -26.78
C LYS A 209 20.27 -8.64 -25.30
N LEU A 210 21.51 -8.50 -24.81
CA LEU A 210 21.82 -8.61 -23.38
C LEU A 210 21.08 -7.57 -22.54
N VAL A 211 21.05 -6.30 -22.97
CA VAL A 211 20.36 -5.25 -22.22
C VAL A 211 18.84 -5.46 -22.17
N VAL A 212 18.24 -5.90 -23.29
CA VAL A 212 16.81 -6.25 -23.30
C VAL A 212 16.52 -7.45 -22.42
N GLN A 213 17.39 -8.47 -22.40
CA GLN A 213 17.24 -9.62 -21.52
C GLN A 213 17.38 -9.23 -20.03
N ASP A 214 18.36 -8.41 -19.68
CA ASP A 214 18.55 -7.87 -18.32
C ASP A 214 17.30 -7.07 -17.88
N PHE A 215 16.76 -6.24 -18.77
CA PHE A 215 15.59 -5.41 -18.50
C PHE A 215 14.30 -6.22 -18.40
N ALA A 216 14.09 -7.21 -19.27
CA ALA A 216 12.96 -8.13 -19.21
C ALA A 216 12.91 -8.86 -17.86
N LEU A 217 14.05 -9.37 -17.39
CA LEU A 217 14.16 -10.03 -16.09
C LEU A 217 13.86 -9.08 -14.93
N ARG A 218 14.30 -7.82 -15.01
CA ARG A 218 13.96 -6.83 -13.99
C ARG A 218 12.48 -6.46 -14.00
N CYS A 219 11.88 -6.27 -15.17
CA CYS A 219 10.44 -6.06 -15.30
C CYS A 219 9.68 -7.25 -14.69
N GLU A 220 10.08 -8.48 -14.97
CA GLU A 220 9.46 -9.68 -14.38
C GLU A 220 9.51 -9.65 -12.85
N GLN A 221 10.66 -9.32 -12.24
CA GLN A 221 10.81 -9.22 -10.78
C GLN A 221 9.90 -8.15 -10.17
N ILE A 222 9.85 -6.95 -10.78
CA ILE A 222 8.98 -5.85 -10.34
C ILE A 222 7.52 -6.30 -10.36
N LEU A 223 7.12 -6.97 -11.44
CA LEU A 223 5.75 -7.42 -11.65
C LEU A 223 5.36 -8.58 -10.71
N GLN A 224 6.27 -9.51 -10.42
CA GLN A 224 6.05 -10.58 -9.45
C GLN A 224 5.81 -10.03 -8.05
N GLU A 225 6.63 -9.07 -7.60
CA GLU A 225 6.41 -8.41 -6.31
C GLU A 225 5.13 -7.56 -6.32
N ALA A 226 4.82 -6.85 -7.40
CA ALA A 226 3.57 -6.10 -7.53
C ALA A 226 2.32 -7.01 -7.44
N ILE A 227 2.35 -8.20 -8.06
CA ILE A 227 1.25 -9.19 -7.98
C ILE A 227 1.09 -9.75 -6.57
N LYS A 228 2.20 -9.95 -5.85
CA LYS A 228 2.18 -10.46 -4.48
C LYS A 228 1.50 -9.49 -3.50
N TRP A 229 1.71 -8.20 -3.69
CA TRP A 229 1.15 -7.16 -2.81
C TRP A 229 -0.22 -6.65 -3.27
N ALA A 230 -0.40 -6.42 -4.57
CA ALA A 230 -1.62 -5.84 -5.15
C ALA A 230 -2.03 -6.59 -6.44
N PRO A 231 -2.52 -7.84 -6.33
CA PRO A 231 -2.83 -8.68 -7.48
C PRO A 231 -3.96 -8.12 -8.35
N GLY A 232 -5.02 -7.57 -7.73
CA GLY A 232 -6.18 -7.05 -8.43
C GLY A 232 -5.85 -5.83 -9.29
N ILE A 233 -5.17 -4.85 -8.70
CA ILE A 233 -4.76 -3.63 -9.41
C ILE A 233 -3.73 -3.95 -10.49
N THR A 234 -2.69 -4.71 -10.14
CA THR A 234 -1.59 -5.01 -11.07
C THR A 234 -2.11 -5.74 -12.32
N ARG A 235 -2.97 -6.75 -12.15
CA ARG A 235 -3.65 -7.43 -13.28
C ARG A 235 -4.49 -6.46 -14.11
N SER A 236 -5.22 -5.57 -13.45
CA SER A 236 -6.07 -4.60 -14.14
C SER A 236 -5.26 -3.58 -14.94
N CYS A 237 -4.12 -3.11 -14.41
CA CYS A 237 -3.14 -2.26 -15.11
C CYS A 237 -2.58 -2.95 -16.36
N PHE A 238 -2.23 -4.23 -16.26
CA PHE A 238 -1.79 -5.00 -17.43
C PHE A 238 -2.87 -5.13 -18.49
N ILE A 239 -4.12 -5.43 -18.10
CA ILE A 239 -5.22 -5.52 -19.07
C ILE A 239 -5.42 -4.17 -19.79
N LYS A 240 -5.35 -3.06 -19.05
CA LYS A 240 -5.40 -1.70 -19.63
C LYS A 240 -4.25 -1.48 -20.61
N TYR A 241 -3.03 -1.89 -20.26
CA TYR A 241 -1.88 -1.82 -21.14
C TYR A 241 -2.12 -2.61 -22.43
N ILE A 242 -2.48 -3.89 -22.34
CA ILE A 242 -2.73 -4.76 -23.49
C ILE A 242 -3.81 -4.19 -24.42
N ALA A 243 -4.89 -3.64 -23.84
CA ALA A 243 -5.97 -3.03 -24.62
C ALA A 243 -5.52 -1.77 -25.40
N SER A 244 -4.43 -1.12 -24.97
CA SER A 244 -3.88 0.08 -25.62
C SER A 244 -2.86 -0.22 -26.73
N ILE A 245 -2.39 -1.46 -26.84
CA ILE A 245 -1.37 -1.86 -27.82
C ILE A 245 -2.00 -1.99 -29.21
N ASN A 246 -1.28 -1.51 -30.23
CA ASN A 246 -1.68 -1.71 -31.62
C ASN A 246 -1.47 -3.18 -32.05
N PRO A 247 -2.45 -3.82 -32.72
CA PRO A 247 -2.39 -5.23 -33.10
C PRO A 247 -1.29 -5.60 -34.13
N GLY A 248 -0.44 -4.65 -34.54
CA GLY A 248 0.66 -4.86 -35.49
C GLY A 248 1.98 -5.37 -34.88
N CYS A 249 2.15 -5.41 -33.56
CA CYS A 249 3.37 -5.91 -32.89
C CYS A 249 3.19 -7.37 -32.43
N SER A 250 3.65 -8.35 -33.20
CA SER A 250 3.28 -9.77 -32.98
C SER A 250 4.39 -10.69 -32.45
N GLY A 251 5.67 -10.30 -32.52
CA GLY A 251 6.81 -11.14 -32.10
C GLY A 251 7.09 -11.07 -30.60
N SER A 252 7.63 -9.95 -30.14
CA SER A 252 8.08 -9.78 -28.75
C SER A 252 6.98 -9.70 -27.69
N PHE A 253 5.80 -9.16 -28.04
CA PHE A 253 4.65 -9.07 -27.13
C PHE A 253 4.20 -10.45 -26.61
N ARG A 254 4.28 -11.49 -27.46
CA ARG A 254 3.99 -12.87 -27.05
C ARG A 254 4.90 -13.32 -25.91
N LEU A 255 6.20 -13.01 -25.97
CA LEU A 255 7.16 -13.42 -24.95
C LEU A 255 6.93 -12.68 -23.62
N THR A 256 6.59 -11.40 -23.66
CA THR A 256 6.27 -10.61 -22.45
C THR A 256 4.97 -11.09 -21.79
N VAL A 257 3.93 -11.34 -22.59
CA VAL A 257 2.67 -11.89 -22.09
C VAL A 257 2.84 -13.33 -21.60
N GLU A 258 3.63 -14.16 -22.29
CA GLU A 258 3.90 -15.55 -21.91
C GLU A 258 4.75 -15.65 -20.63
N ALA A 259 5.75 -14.78 -20.46
CA ALA A 259 6.54 -14.69 -19.23
C ALA A 259 5.68 -14.24 -18.03
N ILE A 260 4.77 -13.27 -18.23
CA ILE A 260 3.87 -12.78 -17.18
C ILE A 260 2.76 -13.79 -16.87
N LEU A 261 2.23 -14.50 -17.88
CA LEU A 261 1.28 -15.60 -17.66
C LEU A 261 1.92 -16.78 -16.93
N LYS A 262 3.21 -17.03 -17.18
CA LYS A 262 3.99 -18.05 -16.47
C LYS A 262 4.24 -17.65 -15.02
N SER A 263 4.59 -16.40 -14.73
CA SER A 263 4.77 -15.91 -13.36
C SER A 263 3.47 -15.90 -12.54
N LEU A 264 2.32 -15.69 -13.20
CA LEU A 264 0.99 -15.85 -12.58
C LEU A 264 0.66 -17.32 -12.20
N ASN A 265 1.32 -18.32 -12.81
CA ASN A 265 1.11 -19.74 -12.51
C ASN A 265 1.99 -20.25 -11.34
N ASP A 266 3.18 -19.67 -11.11
CA ASP A 266 4.14 -20.21 -10.11
C ASP A 266 3.85 -19.76 -8.66
N VAL A 267 3.00 -18.76 -8.44
CA VAL A 267 2.69 -18.22 -7.10
C VAL A 267 1.50 -18.93 -6.41
N SER A 268 0.74 -19.76 -7.13
CA SER A 268 -0.57 -20.27 -6.68
C SER A 268 -0.56 -21.71 -6.14
N GLY A 269 0.29 -21.98 -5.14
CA GLY A 269 0.19 -23.22 -4.35
C GLY A 269 -1.05 -23.32 -3.45
N CYS A 270 -1.93 -22.31 -3.42
CA CYS A 270 -3.14 -22.29 -2.60
C CYS A 270 -4.30 -21.55 -3.31
N THR A 271 -5.43 -22.25 -3.44
CA THR A 271 -6.74 -21.84 -3.98
C THR A 271 -6.92 -21.97 -5.51
N ASN A 272 -7.86 -22.82 -5.88
CA ASN A 272 -8.22 -23.20 -7.27
C ASN A 272 -8.91 -22.08 -8.08
N ASP A 273 -8.97 -20.85 -7.56
CA ASP A 273 -9.80 -19.75 -8.08
C ASP A 273 -8.96 -18.65 -8.78
N THR A 274 -7.68 -18.88 -9.08
CA THR A 274 -6.81 -17.89 -9.77
C THR A 274 -6.14 -18.52 -10.99
N SER A 275 -6.94 -18.84 -12.00
CA SER A 275 -6.47 -19.39 -13.27
C SER A 275 -6.21 -18.29 -14.31
N PRO A 276 -5.27 -18.48 -15.26
CA PRO A 276 -5.11 -17.65 -16.46
C PRO A 276 -6.42 -17.43 -17.23
N SER A 277 -7.38 -18.35 -17.11
CA SER A 277 -8.71 -18.21 -17.71
C SER A 277 -9.52 -17.04 -17.15
N LEU A 278 -9.39 -16.70 -15.87
CA LEU A 278 -10.07 -15.52 -15.28
C LEU A 278 -9.49 -14.20 -15.79
N TYR A 279 -8.18 -14.18 -16.03
CA TYR A 279 -7.49 -13.04 -16.62
C TYR A 279 -7.91 -12.81 -18.07
N LEU A 280 -7.87 -13.87 -18.89
CA LEU A 280 -8.30 -13.80 -20.29
C LEU A 280 -9.79 -13.52 -20.42
N SER A 281 -10.63 -14.08 -19.54
CA SER A 281 -12.06 -13.75 -19.51
C SER A 281 -12.28 -12.29 -19.13
N ALA A 282 -11.58 -11.76 -18.12
CA ALA A 282 -11.71 -10.36 -17.74
C ALA A 282 -11.29 -9.41 -18.87
N LEU A 283 -10.19 -9.72 -19.58
CA LEU A 283 -9.76 -8.96 -20.75
C LEU A 283 -10.80 -9.01 -21.88
N HIS A 284 -11.30 -10.20 -22.21
CA HIS A 284 -12.33 -10.37 -23.23
C HIS A 284 -13.61 -9.60 -22.87
N LEU A 285 -14.11 -9.72 -21.64
CA LEU A 285 -15.31 -9.03 -21.16
C LEU A 285 -15.14 -7.51 -21.23
N ARG A 286 -14.00 -6.97 -20.75
CA ARG A 286 -13.72 -5.54 -20.81
C ARG A 286 -13.76 -5.03 -22.25
N SER A 287 -13.01 -5.66 -23.17
CA SER A 287 -12.99 -5.25 -24.57
C SER A 287 -14.35 -5.38 -25.27
N LEU A 288 -15.07 -6.47 -25.01
CA LEU A 288 -16.39 -6.72 -25.59
C LEU A 288 -17.42 -5.67 -25.15
N TYR A 289 -17.56 -5.46 -23.84
CA TYR A 289 -18.56 -4.54 -23.30
C TYR A 289 -18.19 -3.08 -23.51
N PHE A 290 -16.90 -2.75 -23.47
CA PHE A 290 -16.42 -1.43 -23.86
C PHE A 290 -16.75 -1.13 -25.32
N GLY A 291 -16.53 -2.09 -26.23
CA GLY A 291 -16.91 -1.98 -27.65
C GLY A 291 -18.42 -1.87 -27.88
N LYS A 292 -19.22 -2.71 -27.20
CA LYS A 292 -20.69 -2.66 -27.27
C LYS A 292 -21.23 -1.29 -26.87
N VAL A 293 -20.83 -0.78 -25.70
CA VAL A 293 -21.33 0.50 -25.19
C VAL A 293 -20.85 1.65 -26.07
N LYS A 294 -19.60 1.62 -26.53
CA LYS A 294 -19.09 2.61 -27.50
C LYS A 294 -19.91 2.61 -28.80
N GLY A 295 -20.26 1.43 -29.32
CA GLY A 295 -21.13 1.30 -30.49
C GLY A 295 -22.56 1.80 -30.25
N MET A 296 -23.13 1.55 -29.06
CA MET A 296 -24.45 2.06 -28.69
C MET A 296 -24.46 3.59 -28.59
N ILE A 297 -23.42 4.19 -27.98
CA ILE A 297 -23.26 5.64 -27.92
C ILE A 297 -23.16 6.23 -29.34
N GLU A 298 -22.37 5.62 -30.21
CA GLU A 298 -22.21 6.11 -31.59
C GLU A 298 -23.49 5.99 -32.42
N ALA A 299 -24.25 4.89 -32.26
CA ALA A 299 -25.56 4.74 -32.90
C ALA A 299 -26.55 5.83 -32.44
N SER A 300 -26.58 6.12 -31.14
CA SER A 300 -27.47 7.15 -30.55
C SER A 300 -27.11 8.58 -30.94
N LYS A 301 -25.88 8.88 -31.38
CA LYS A 301 -25.51 10.21 -31.90
C LYS A 301 -26.17 10.55 -33.25
N THR A 302 -26.73 9.56 -33.93
CA THR A 302 -27.42 9.75 -35.22
C THR A 302 -28.81 10.38 -35.03
N GLU A 303 -29.33 10.43 -33.79
CA GLU A 303 -30.60 11.04 -33.41
C GLU A 303 -30.33 12.37 -32.68
N GLU A 304 -30.56 13.51 -33.34
CA GLU A 304 -29.97 14.84 -33.03
C GLU A 304 -30.31 15.51 -31.69
N GLU A 305 -31.18 14.97 -30.82
CA GLU A 305 -31.75 15.78 -29.71
C GLU A 305 -31.68 15.19 -28.29
N THR A 306 -30.97 14.09 -28.03
CA THR A 306 -30.95 13.48 -26.68
C THR A 306 -29.55 13.30 -26.12
N LYS A 307 -29.41 13.44 -24.79
CA LYS A 307 -28.16 13.10 -24.08
C LYS A 307 -28.04 11.57 -24.02
N PRO A 308 -27.26 10.92 -24.89
CA PRO A 308 -27.30 9.46 -25.04
C PRO A 308 -26.79 8.75 -23.78
N HIS A 309 -25.87 9.39 -23.05
CA HIS A 309 -25.30 8.84 -21.82
C HIS A 309 -26.32 8.74 -20.68
N GLU A 310 -27.23 9.72 -20.54
CA GLU A 310 -28.26 9.72 -19.48
C GLU A 310 -29.30 8.64 -19.74
N GLN A 311 -29.80 8.56 -20.99
CA GLN A 311 -30.81 7.57 -21.36
C GLN A 311 -30.27 6.13 -21.29
N LEU A 312 -29.01 5.92 -21.72
CA LEU A 312 -28.38 4.60 -21.60
C LEU A 312 -28.11 4.23 -20.13
N ALA A 313 -27.77 5.20 -19.28
CA ALA A 313 -27.63 4.98 -17.85
C ALA A 313 -28.97 4.50 -17.26
N ASP A 314 -30.05 5.28 -17.44
CA ASP A 314 -31.38 4.94 -16.93
C ASP A 314 -31.86 3.57 -17.44
N LEU A 315 -31.63 3.27 -18.73
CA LEU A 315 -31.98 1.99 -19.34
C LEU A 315 -31.20 0.83 -18.72
N PHE A 316 -29.89 0.96 -18.50
CA PHE A 316 -29.09 -0.09 -17.88
C PHE A 316 -29.39 -0.26 -16.38
N GLU A 317 -29.70 0.82 -15.66
CA GLU A 317 -30.11 0.76 -14.26
C GLU A 317 -31.45 0.00 -14.11
N GLN A 318 -32.44 0.31 -14.95
CA GLN A 318 -33.71 -0.43 -14.97
C GLN A 318 -33.53 -1.91 -15.37
N GLN A 319 -32.64 -2.20 -16.33
CA GLN A 319 -32.34 -3.58 -16.70
C GLN A 319 -31.66 -4.34 -15.56
N LEU A 320 -30.75 -3.68 -14.83
CA LEU A 320 -30.10 -4.28 -13.66
C LEU A 320 -31.12 -4.61 -12.57
N GLU A 321 -32.08 -3.72 -12.29
CA GLU A 321 -33.12 -3.97 -11.28
C GLU A 321 -34.02 -5.14 -11.65
N ARG A 322 -34.43 -5.25 -12.90
CA ARG A 322 -35.20 -6.41 -13.39
C ARG A 322 -34.38 -7.69 -13.29
N ALA A 323 -33.13 -7.67 -13.74
CA ALA A 323 -32.24 -8.83 -13.67
C ALA A 323 -31.98 -9.29 -12.22
N CYS A 324 -31.87 -8.35 -11.28
CA CYS A 324 -31.78 -8.66 -9.85
C CYS A 324 -33.07 -9.26 -9.29
N ALA A 325 -34.25 -8.78 -9.72
CA ALA A 325 -35.54 -9.35 -9.32
C ALA A 325 -35.74 -10.78 -9.87
N ASP A 326 -35.29 -11.03 -11.09
CA ASP A 326 -35.38 -12.33 -11.76
C ASP A 326 -34.30 -13.34 -11.29
N GLY A 327 -33.25 -12.87 -10.60
CA GLY A 327 -32.15 -13.71 -10.11
C GLY A 327 -31.26 -14.29 -11.21
N CYS A 328 -31.23 -13.66 -12.40
CA CYS A 328 -30.48 -14.16 -13.56
C CYS A 328 -29.04 -13.66 -13.57
N ASP A 329 -28.09 -14.48 -13.07
CA ASP A 329 -26.66 -14.15 -12.97
C ASP A 329 -26.05 -13.64 -14.30
N ARG A 330 -26.48 -14.18 -15.44
CA ARG A 330 -25.98 -13.78 -16.77
C ARG A 330 -26.38 -12.35 -17.12
N GLU A 331 -27.63 -12.00 -16.88
CA GLU A 331 -28.15 -10.67 -17.21
C GLU A 331 -27.60 -9.61 -16.26
N ILE A 332 -27.45 -9.94 -14.97
CA ILE A 332 -26.75 -9.10 -14.00
C ILE A 332 -25.31 -8.85 -14.49
N SER A 333 -24.61 -9.90 -14.94
CA SER A 333 -23.24 -9.76 -15.44
C SER A 333 -23.12 -8.81 -16.64
N GLU A 334 -24.05 -8.91 -17.58
CA GLU A 334 -24.09 -8.05 -18.75
C GLU A 334 -24.41 -6.60 -18.38
N CYS A 335 -25.39 -6.36 -17.50
CA CYS A 335 -25.80 -5.02 -17.11
C CYS A 335 -24.69 -4.29 -16.34
N VAL A 336 -24.06 -4.95 -15.36
CA VAL A 336 -22.97 -4.35 -14.57
C VAL A 336 -21.76 -4.02 -15.46
N LEU A 337 -21.40 -4.88 -16.41
CA LEU A 337 -20.29 -4.62 -17.34
C LEU A 337 -20.59 -3.49 -18.31
N ARG A 338 -21.84 -3.35 -18.77
CA ARG A 338 -22.30 -2.21 -19.59
C ARG A 338 -22.27 -0.91 -18.79
N LEU A 339 -22.78 -0.90 -17.56
CA LEU A 339 -22.73 0.27 -16.66
C LEU A 339 -21.28 0.69 -16.38
N ALA A 340 -20.38 -0.26 -16.11
CA ALA A 340 -18.97 0.00 -15.88
C ALA A 340 -18.29 0.61 -17.11
N ALA A 341 -18.56 0.08 -18.31
CA ALA A 341 -18.05 0.62 -19.55
C ALA A 341 -18.58 2.05 -19.82
N LEU A 342 -19.86 2.29 -19.56
CA LEU A 342 -20.47 3.63 -19.68
C LEU A 342 -19.82 4.62 -18.71
N PHE A 343 -19.57 4.21 -17.46
CA PHE A 343 -18.89 5.04 -16.46
C PHE A 343 -17.45 5.42 -16.85
N ILE A 344 -16.74 4.54 -17.57
CA ILE A 344 -15.39 4.83 -18.06
C ILE A 344 -15.44 5.77 -19.27
N LEU A 345 -16.38 5.57 -20.19
CA LEU A 345 -16.55 6.38 -21.40
C LEU A 345 -17.08 7.80 -21.09
N THR A 346 -17.82 7.98 -20.00
CA THR A 346 -18.35 9.28 -19.54
C THR A 346 -17.29 10.22 -18.99
N LYS A 347 -16.06 9.74 -18.73
CA LYS A 347 -14.90 10.56 -18.32
C LYS A 347 -14.68 11.79 -19.23
N GLU A 348 -15.02 11.68 -20.51
CA GLU A 348 -14.81 12.73 -21.51
C GLU A 348 -15.89 13.84 -21.48
N VAL A 349 -17.03 13.64 -20.80
CA VAL A 349 -18.26 14.46 -20.97
C VAL A 349 -18.60 15.31 -19.73
N SER A 350 -17.77 15.28 -18.68
CA SER A 350 -17.84 16.17 -17.50
C SER A 350 -19.24 16.40 -16.90
N ASN A 351 -20.01 15.33 -16.66
CA ASN A 351 -21.25 15.39 -15.90
C ASN A 351 -21.12 14.72 -14.53
N GLN A 352 -20.77 15.52 -13.53
CA GLN A 352 -20.45 15.06 -12.17
C GLN A 352 -21.63 14.37 -11.47
N LYS A 353 -22.87 14.72 -11.83
CA LYS A 353 -24.09 14.11 -11.25
C LYS A 353 -24.31 12.69 -11.76
N LEU A 354 -24.13 12.47 -13.07
CA LEU A 354 -24.23 11.13 -13.66
C LEU A 354 -23.10 10.23 -13.17
N ASP A 355 -21.87 10.78 -13.10
CA ASP A 355 -20.72 10.05 -12.56
C ASP A 355 -21.03 9.54 -11.14
N SER A 356 -21.60 10.38 -10.27
CA SER A 356 -21.97 9.97 -8.91
C SER A 356 -23.08 8.91 -8.89
N SER A 357 -24.10 9.04 -9.73
CA SER A 357 -25.23 8.07 -9.78
C SER A 357 -24.76 6.71 -10.28
N LEU A 358 -24.02 6.69 -11.39
CA LEU A 358 -23.49 5.46 -11.98
C LEU A 358 -22.53 4.75 -11.02
N LEU A 359 -21.63 5.50 -10.38
CA LEU A 359 -20.71 4.95 -9.40
C LEU A 359 -21.46 4.36 -8.21
N HIS A 360 -22.47 5.08 -7.69
CA HIS A 360 -23.33 4.58 -6.62
C HIS A 360 -24.00 3.26 -7.00
N THR A 361 -24.66 3.19 -8.16
CA THR A 361 -25.32 1.96 -8.64
C THR A 361 -24.34 0.79 -8.75
N LEU A 362 -23.14 1.02 -9.29
CA LEU A 362 -22.09 0.00 -9.45
C LEU A 362 -21.51 -0.49 -8.12
N VAL A 363 -21.43 0.37 -7.12
CA VAL A 363 -20.91 0.03 -5.78
C VAL A 363 -21.97 -0.64 -4.91
N PHE A 364 -23.23 -0.25 -5.06
CA PHE A 364 -24.38 -0.79 -4.29
C PHE A 364 -24.99 -2.06 -4.91
N THR A 365 -24.47 -2.53 -6.05
CA THR A 365 -24.92 -3.79 -6.68
C THR A 365 -24.90 -5.01 -5.73
N PRO A 366 -23.91 -5.21 -4.83
CA PRO A 366 -23.93 -6.33 -3.89
C PRO A 366 -25.12 -6.34 -2.91
N LEU A 367 -25.70 -5.16 -2.59
CA LEU A 367 -26.88 -5.07 -1.75
C LEU A 367 -28.15 -5.52 -2.48
N LYS A 368 -28.23 -5.33 -3.80
CA LYS A 368 -29.36 -5.78 -4.63
C LYS A 368 -29.34 -7.31 -4.82
N ASN A 369 -28.16 -7.91 -5.00
CA ASN A 369 -28.01 -9.37 -5.11
C ASN A 369 -26.76 -9.87 -4.37
N PHE A 370 -26.97 -10.38 -3.15
CA PHE A 370 -25.88 -10.78 -2.26
C PHE A 370 -25.41 -12.22 -2.53
N THR A 371 -24.76 -12.46 -3.67
CA THR A 371 -24.23 -13.79 -4.06
C THR A 371 -22.73 -13.75 -4.34
N ALA A 372 -22.09 -14.93 -4.34
CA ALA A 372 -20.65 -15.03 -4.60
C ALA A 372 -20.29 -14.73 -6.06
N SER A 373 -21.17 -15.04 -7.02
CA SER A 373 -20.99 -14.70 -8.44
C SER A 373 -21.04 -13.19 -8.65
N THR A 374 -22.05 -12.51 -8.11
CA THR A 374 -22.18 -11.05 -8.18
C THR A 374 -21.01 -10.35 -7.49
N MET A 375 -20.58 -10.82 -6.31
CA MET A 375 -19.45 -10.20 -5.63
C MET A 375 -18.12 -10.32 -6.41
N ARG A 376 -17.84 -11.48 -7.01
CA ARG A 376 -16.65 -11.65 -7.88
C ARG A 376 -16.69 -10.68 -9.07
N LEU A 377 -17.86 -10.53 -9.69
CA LEU A 377 -18.07 -9.58 -10.77
C LEU A 377 -17.84 -8.14 -10.32
N CYS A 378 -18.40 -7.74 -9.17
CA CYS A 378 -18.19 -6.41 -8.58
C CYS A 378 -16.69 -6.14 -8.37
N VAL A 379 -15.93 -7.07 -7.80
CA VAL A 379 -14.47 -6.90 -7.63
C VAL A 379 -13.73 -6.73 -8.96
N ILE A 380 -14.10 -7.48 -10.00
CA ILE A 380 -13.49 -7.33 -11.34
C ILE A 380 -13.76 -5.93 -11.92
N VAL A 381 -14.99 -5.43 -11.73
CA VAL A 381 -15.47 -4.14 -12.22
C VAL A 381 -14.88 -2.98 -11.41
N TRP A 382 -14.85 -3.08 -10.08
CA TRP A 382 -14.24 -2.07 -9.21
C TRP A 382 -12.74 -1.93 -9.53
N ASN A 383 -12.02 -3.04 -9.69
CA ASN A 383 -10.61 -3.01 -10.13
C ASN A 383 -10.45 -2.41 -11.54
N TRP A 384 -11.44 -2.56 -12.43
CA TRP A 384 -11.41 -1.92 -13.74
C TRP A 384 -11.57 -0.40 -13.63
N ILE A 385 -12.55 0.05 -12.85
CA ILE A 385 -12.87 1.46 -12.63
C ILE A 385 -11.68 2.18 -11.97
N LEU A 386 -11.12 1.61 -10.90
CA LEU A 386 -10.00 2.19 -10.15
C LEU A 386 -8.74 2.41 -10.99
N VAL A 387 -8.52 1.59 -12.01
CA VAL A 387 -7.38 1.68 -12.94
C VAL A 387 -7.68 2.57 -14.15
N ALA A 388 -8.94 2.66 -14.57
CA ALA A 388 -9.35 3.52 -15.69
C ALA A 388 -9.51 5.00 -15.27
N ARG A 389 -10.02 5.24 -14.06
CA ARG A 389 -10.33 6.57 -13.49
C ARG A 389 -9.68 6.76 -12.12
N GLU A 390 -8.42 7.18 -12.11
CA GLU A 390 -7.66 7.51 -10.90
C GLU A 390 -8.29 8.65 -10.09
N ASP A 391 -9.01 9.56 -10.75
CA ASP A 391 -9.77 10.67 -10.16
C ASP A 391 -10.88 10.21 -9.20
N THR A 392 -11.39 8.99 -9.39
CA THR A 392 -12.58 8.50 -8.67
C THR A 392 -12.27 7.65 -7.45
N GLN A 393 -10.98 7.41 -7.13
CA GLN A 393 -10.59 6.48 -6.07
C GLN A 393 -11.17 6.84 -4.70
N LEU A 394 -11.12 8.11 -4.30
CA LEU A 394 -11.65 8.57 -3.01
C LEU A 394 -13.18 8.50 -2.97
N GLN A 395 -13.86 8.91 -4.05
CA GLN A 395 -15.32 8.83 -4.15
C GLN A 395 -15.79 7.37 -4.09
N PHE A 396 -15.11 6.48 -4.81
CA PHE A 396 -15.37 5.04 -4.76
C PHE A 396 -15.20 4.49 -3.34
N LEU A 397 -14.12 4.82 -2.63
CA LEU A 397 -13.89 4.33 -1.26
C LEU A 397 -14.99 4.82 -0.30
N ARG A 398 -15.48 6.05 -0.46
CA ARG A 398 -16.60 6.58 0.36
C ARG A 398 -17.89 5.83 0.11
N GLU A 399 -18.27 5.63 -1.15
CA GLU A 399 -19.47 4.86 -1.52
C GLU A 399 -19.36 3.39 -1.06
N MET A 400 -18.18 2.79 -1.20
CA MET A 400 -17.93 1.40 -0.82
C MET A 400 -17.94 1.23 0.70
N ALA A 401 -17.43 2.21 1.45
CA ALA A 401 -17.57 2.27 2.89
C ALA A 401 -19.04 2.40 3.33
N ALA A 402 -19.82 3.26 2.67
CA ALA A 402 -21.25 3.38 2.95
C ALA A 402 -21.99 2.06 2.66
N CYS A 403 -21.73 1.44 1.50
CA CYS A 403 -22.31 0.16 1.11
C CYS A 403 -21.95 -0.96 2.12
N TRP A 404 -20.71 -1.00 2.60
CA TRP A 404 -20.27 -1.92 3.65
C TRP A 404 -20.99 -1.68 4.98
N THR A 405 -21.13 -0.42 5.42
CA THR A 405 -21.85 -0.07 6.65
C THR A 405 -23.32 -0.47 6.56
N VAL A 406 -23.99 -0.24 5.42
CA VAL A 406 -25.38 -0.68 5.19
C VAL A 406 -25.47 -2.21 5.22
N THR A 407 -24.53 -2.92 4.58
CA THR A 407 -24.47 -4.39 4.61
C THR A 407 -24.36 -4.94 6.05
N ALA A 408 -23.63 -4.22 6.91
CA ALA A 408 -23.49 -4.56 8.32
C ALA A 408 -24.77 -4.27 9.14
N GLN A 409 -25.47 -3.18 8.82
CA GLN A 409 -26.75 -2.80 9.43
C GLN A 409 -27.88 -3.76 9.03
N ASP A 410 -27.88 -4.24 7.78
CA ASP A 410 -28.84 -5.20 7.25
C ASP A 410 -28.57 -6.65 7.70
N HIS A 411 -27.55 -6.86 8.55
CA HIS A 411 -27.18 -8.16 9.13
C HIS A 411 -26.87 -9.24 8.08
N LEU A 412 -26.15 -8.87 7.01
CA LEU A 412 -25.79 -9.81 5.95
C LEU A 412 -24.48 -10.55 6.27
N GLY A 413 -24.41 -11.83 5.87
CA GLY A 413 -23.21 -12.69 5.95
C GLY A 413 -22.47 -12.69 7.28
N ILE A 414 -21.31 -12.04 7.40
CA ILE A 414 -20.54 -12.02 8.67
C ILE A 414 -21.26 -11.26 9.79
N PHE A 415 -22.22 -10.41 9.44
CA PHE A 415 -23.05 -9.66 10.38
C PHE A 415 -24.42 -10.33 10.63
N GLU A 416 -24.63 -11.55 10.10
CA GLU A 416 -25.85 -12.33 10.34
C GLU A 416 -26.01 -12.64 11.84
N ARG A 417 -27.24 -12.53 12.33
CA ARG A 417 -27.56 -12.85 13.72
C ARG A 417 -27.52 -14.36 13.89
N ASP A 418 -26.78 -14.81 14.91
CA ASP A 418 -26.69 -16.23 15.23
C ASP A 418 -28.09 -16.80 15.55
N PRO A 419 -28.52 -17.91 14.91
CA PRO A 419 -29.76 -18.56 15.26
C PRO A 419 -29.71 -19.05 16.71
N GLU A 420 -30.86 -19.27 17.33
CA GLU A 420 -30.90 -19.88 18.66
C GLU A 420 -30.29 -21.28 18.60
N VAL A 421 -29.24 -21.50 19.41
CA VAL A 421 -28.60 -22.81 19.53
C VAL A 421 -29.55 -23.70 20.34
N VAL A 422 -30.34 -24.49 19.63
CA VAL A 422 -31.21 -25.49 20.24
C VAL A 422 -30.34 -26.66 20.70
N SER A 423 -30.45 -27.03 21.99
CA SER A 423 -29.69 -28.14 22.53
C SER A 423 -30.05 -29.44 21.81
N PRO A 424 -29.07 -30.26 21.37
CA PRO A 424 -29.36 -31.57 20.78
C PRO A 424 -30.01 -32.53 21.80
N LEU A 425 -30.00 -32.18 23.09
CA LEU A 425 -30.70 -32.89 24.16
C LEU A 425 -32.20 -32.55 24.23
N SER A 426 -32.67 -31.55 23.45
CA SER A 426 -34.08 -31.23 23.34
C SER A 426 -34.71 -32.00 22.17
N LEU A 427 -35.80 -32.72 22.45
CA LEU A 427 -36.47 -33.64 21.52
C LEU A 427 -37.07 -32.99 20.25
N GLN A 428 -37.09 -31.66 20.15
CA GLN A 428 -37.92 -30.95 19.18
C GLN A 428 -37.23 -30.53 17.87
N TYR A 429 -35.90 -30.61 17.73
CA TYR A 429 -35.24 -30.21 16.48
C TYR A 429 -33.97 -31.02 16.17
N CYS A 430 -33.98 -31.78 15.08
CA CYS A 430 -32.82 -32.46 14.49
C CYS A 430 -32.40 -31.84 13.15
N SER A 431 -32.45 -30.52 13.01
CA SER A 431 -31.91 -29.84 11.83
C SER A 431 -30.48 -29.37 12.10
N PRO A 432 -29.52 -29.59 11.17
CA PRO A 432 -28.18 -29.03 11.32
C PRO A 432 -28.26 -27.49 11.38
N PRO A 433 -27.36 -26.82 12.11
CA PRO A 433 -27.33 -25.37 12.19
C PRO A 433 -27.21 -24.77 10.79
N LYS A 434 -27.96 -23.69 10.52
CA LYS A 434 -27.91 -22.97 9.25
C LYS A 434 -26.49 -22.45 9.04
N ARG A 435 -25.90 -22.75 7.88
CA ARG A 435 -24.58 -22.26 7.50
C ARG A 435 -24.67 -20.76 7.16
N PRO A 436 -23.79 -19.92 7.70
CA PRO A 436 -23.80 -18.50 7.43
C PRO A 436 -23.36 -18.24 5.98
N HIS A 437 -23.98 -17.27 5.32
CA HIS A 437 -23.66 -16.93 3.93
C HIS A 437 -22.42 -16.02 3.85
N ILE A 438 -21.26 -16.62 4.13
CA ILE A 438 -19.99 -15.90 4.28
C ILE A 438 -19.23 -15.65 2.98
N LEU A 439 -19.53 -16.40 1.91
CA LEU A 439 -18.70 -16.40 0.71
C LEU A 439 -18.61 -15.02 0.01
N PRO A 440 -19.68 -14.21 -0.09
CA PRO A 440 -19.56 -12.87 -0.67
C PRO A 440 -18.72 -11.94 0.21
N HIS A 441 -18.90 -11.96 1.54
CA HIS A 441 -18.05 -11.21 2.47
C HIS A 441 -16.60 -11.67 2.41
N SER A 442 -16.34 -12.96 2.17
CA SER A 442 -14.98 -13.47 1.97
C SER A 442 -14.30 -12.76 0.80
N ILE A 443 -14.95 -12.73 -0.37
CA ILE A 443 -14.41 -12.07 -1.57
C ILE A 443 -14.22 -10.57 -1.33
N TRP A 444 -15.17 -9.91 -0.67
CA TRP A 444 -15.08 -8.49 -0.34
C TRP A 444 -13.93 -8.20 0.62
N ILE A 445 -13.76 -8.99 1.69
CA ILE A 445 -12.69 -8.77 2.66
C ILE A 445 -11.33 -8.95 2.01
N TYR A 446 -11.14 -9.93 1.11
CA TYR A 446 -9.89 -10.04 0.35
C TYR A 446 -9.59 -8.79 -0.48
N PHE A 447 -10.60 -8.24 -1.17
CA PHE A 447 -10.46 -6.97 -1.88
C PHE A 447 -10.14 -5.82 -0.92
N LEU A 448 -10.82 -5.73 0.22
CA LEU A 448 -10.64 -4.69 1.21
C LEU A 448 -9.27 -4.76 1.90
N VAL A 449 -8.72 -5.95 2.16
CA VAL A 449 -7.35 -6.14 2.64
C VAL A 449 -6.35 -5.60 1.63
N GLU A 450 -6.49 -5.96 0.35
CA GLU A 450 -5.65 -5.40 -0.71
C GLU A 450 -5.73 -3.87 -0.73
N ARG A 451 -6.94 -3.29 -0.65
CA ARG A 451 -7.14 -1.83 -0.64
C ARG A 451 -6.53 -1.14 0.58
N VAL A 452 -6.64 -1.74 1.76
CA VAL A 452 -5.98 -1.26 2.98
C VAL A 452 -4.46 -1.31 2.81
N ASP A 453 -3.91 -2.41 2.30
CA ASP A 453 -2.48 -2.53 2.06
C ASP A 453 -1.98 -1.48 1.08
N ILE A 454 -2.71 -1.19 0.00
CA ILE A 454 -2.37 -0.11 -0.95
C ILE A 454 -2.45 1.26 -0.26
N ALA A 455 -3.55 1.56 0.42
CA ALA A 455 -3.80 2.86 1.06
C ALA A 455 -2.73 3.20 2.10
N LYS A 456 -2.19 2.19 2.81
CA LYS A 456 -1.07 2.37 3.75
C LYS A 456 0.17 3.01 3.13
N TYR A 457 0.36 2.88 1.81
CA TYR A 457 1.53 3.42 1.12
C TYR A 457 1.21 4.60 0.18
N SER A 458 -0.05 4.75 -0.27
CA SER A 458 -0.41 5.75 -1.28
C SER A 458 -1.00 7.03 -0.69
N SER A 459 -1.98 6.95 0.20
CA SER A 459 -2.77 8.13 0.58
C SER A 459 -3.35 8.03 1.99
N ARG A 460 -3.13 9.07 2.79
CA ARG A 460 -3.69 9.21 4.14
C ARG A 460 -5.22 9.35 4.12
N GLU A 461 -5.76 10.10 3.16
CA GLU A 461 -7.21 10.31 3.04
C GLU A 461 -7.96 9.00 2.79
N GLN A 462 -7.37 8.07 2.03
CA GLN A 462 -7.94 6.74 1.81
C GLN A 462 -7.98 5.94 3.12
N LEU A 463 -6.93 6.02 3.95
CA LEU A 463 -6.90 5.38 5.26
C LEU A 463 -7.95 5.97 6.20
N ASP A 464 -8.14 7.29 6.22
CA ASP A 464 -9.10 7.93 7.12
C ASP A 464 -10.55 7.50 6.80
N ILE A 465 -10.90 7.33 5.51
CA ILE A 465 -12.20 6.78 5.08
C ILE A 465 -12.37 5.34 5.58
N LEU A 466 -11.34 4.50 5.43
CA LEU A 466 -11.36 3.10 5.85
C LEU A 466 -11.41 2.99 7.39
N GLU A 467 -10.67 3.82 8.11
CA GLU A 467 -10.68 3.93 9.57
C GLU A 467 -12.09 4.27 10.07
N LEU A 468 -12.76 5.26 9.48
CA LEU A 468 -14.13 5.61 9.83
C LEU A 468 -15.10 4.44 9.59
N MET A 469 -14.97 3.76 8.45
CA MET A 469 -15.78 2.58 8.12
C MET A 469 -15.58 1.45 9.15
N PHE A 470 -14.34 1.18 9.57
CA PHE A 470 -14.07 0.16 10.60
C PHE A 470 -14.61 0.54 11.98
N VAL A 471 -14.52 1.82 12.37
CA VAL A 471 -15.09 2.30 13.64
C VAL A 471 -16.61 2.11 13.65
N GLN A 472 -17.28 2.34 12.52
CA GLN A 472 -18.73 2.19 12.38
C GLN A 472 -19.17 0.71 12.37
N THR A 473 -18.36 -0.20 11.84
CA THR A 473 -18.76 -1.60 11.63
C THR A 473 -18.28 -2.58 12.71
N LEU A 474 -17.19 -2.30 13.42
CA LEU A 474 -16.68 -3.20 14.45
C LEU A 474 -17.44 -3.05 15.78
N PRO A 475 -17.91 -4.16 16.39
CA PRO A 475 -18.57 -4.11 17.69
C PRO A 475 -17.62 -3.71 18.81
N LEU A 476 -18.11 -2.92 19.76
CA LEU A 476 -17.44 -2.68 21.05
C LEU A 476 -17.96 -3.62 22.16
N ASN A 477 -19.18 -4.12 21.99
CA ASN A 477 -19.86 -4.96 22.99
C ASN A 477 -19.34 -6.40 22.95
N VAL A 478 -19.13 -6.98 24.13
CA VAL A 478 -18.68 -8.37 24.31
C VAL A 478 -19.83 -9.20 24.87
N GLY A 479 -20.23 -10.26 24.17
CA GLY A 479 -21.27 -11.19 24.61
C GLY A 479 -22.68 -10.81 24.16
N ARG A 480 -23.65 -11.68 24.45
CA ARG A 480 -25.07 -11.38 24.19
C ARG A 480 -25.54 -10.29 25.15
N LEU A 481 -25.85 -9.11 24.61
CA LEU A 481 -26.72 -8.17 25.31
C LEU A 481 -28.08 -8.87 25.44
N ARG A 482 -28.50 -9.22 26.66
CA ARG A 482 -29.88 -9.62 26.90
C ARG A 482 -30.74 -8.38 26.66
N ILE A 483 -31.32 -8.27 25.47
CA ILE A 483 -32.43 -7.36 25.25
C ILE A 483 -33.61 -8.02 25.97
N ASP A 484 -33.73 -7.75 27.27
CA ASP A 484 -34.93 -8.09 28.01
C ASP A 484 -36.06 -7.25 27.43
N VAL A 485 -36.97 -7.91 26.72
CA VAL A 485 -38.12 -7.31 26.02
C VAL A 485 -39.06 -6.51 26.96
N ASN A 486 -38.82 -6.54 28.28
CA ASN A 486 -39.65 -5.88 29.29
C ASN A 486 -38.90 -4.98 30.30
N SER A 487 -37.67 -4.51 30.01
CA SER A 487 -36.97 -3.59 30.93
C SER A 487 -36.84 -2.16 30.36
N PRO A 488 -37.52 -1.14 30.93
CA PRO A 488 -37.41 0.26 30.51
C PRO A 488 -36.21 0.95 31.18
N LEU A 489 -35.04 0.32 31.14
CA LEU A 489 -33.78 0.92 31.60
C LEU A 489 -32.92 1.22 30.38
N CYS A 490 -33.36 2.24 29.64
CA CYS A 490 -32.42 3.11 28.95
C CYS A 490 -31.39 3.56 30.00
N ILE A 491 -30.14 3.09 29.86
CA ILE A 491 -29.03 3.78 30.51
C ILE A 491 -28.96 5.13 29.80
N SER A 492 -29.45 6.15 30.48
CA SER A 492 -29.22 7.55 30.14
C SER A 492 -27.71 7.81 30.21
N SER A 493 -27.02 7.65 29.09
CA SER A 493 -25.74 8.29 28.86
C SER A 493 -26.00 9.65 28.21
N ASP A 494 -25.95 10.67 29.05
CA ASP A 494 -25.82 12.11 28.83
C ASP A 494 -26.15 12.68 27.44
N LEU A 495 -27.18 13.52 27.47
CA LEU A 495 -27.74 14.31 26.39
C LEU A 495 -26.81 15.50 26.03
N SER A 496 -25.71 15.29 25.28
CA SER A 496 -25.02 16.43 24.64
C SER A 496 -24.08 16.14 23.45
N LEU A 497 -23.92 14.91 22.99
CA LEU A 497 -23.13 14.62 21.78
C LEU A 497 -23.99 13.81 20.80
N CYS A 498 -24.10 14.33 19.58
CA CYS A 498 -24.86 13.87 18.43
C CYS A 498 -25.42 12.44 18.51
N LYS A 499 -26.75 12.31 18.41
CA LYS A 499 -27.45 11.05 18.10
C LYS A 499 -26.91 10.49 16.78
N VAL A 500 -25.91 9.62 16.89
CA VAL A 500 -25.62 8.59 15.88
C VAL A 500 -26.41 7.38 16.37
N ASP A 501 -27.49 7.03 15.69
CA ASP A 501 -28.21 5.77 15.90
C ASP A 501 -27.25 4.62 15.55
N LEU A 502 -26.39 4.24 16.50
CA LEU A 502 -25.50 3.11 16.36
C LEU A 502 -26.32 1.85 16.62
N THR A 503 -27.12 1.45 15.63
CA THR A 503 -27.67 0.09 15.59
C THR A 503 -26.52 -0.87 15.90
N HIS A 504 -26.67 -1.67 16.96
CA HIS A 504 -25.57 -2.49 17.45
C HIS A 504 -25.22 -3.55 16.39
N VAL A 505 -24.21 -3.27 15.57
CA VAL A 505 -23.65 -4.22 14.61
C VAL A 505 -22.97 -5.32 15.41
N THR A 506 -23.42 -6.56 15.23
CA THR A 506 -22.82 -7.75 15.84
C THR A 506 -22.31 -8.67 14.74
N MET A 507 -21.16 -9.29 14.97
CA MET A 507 -20.64 -10.32 14.06
C MET A 507 -21.06 -11.71 14.54
N THR A 508 -21.39 -12.60 13.60
CA THR A 508 -21.75 -13.99 13.92
C THR A 508 -20.64 -14.69 14.72
N ARG A 509 -21.04 -15.57 15.63
CA ARG A 509 -20.17 -16.40 16.47
C ARG A 509 -20.06 -17.83 15.94
N ASN A 510 -20.51 -18.10 14.72
CA ASN A 510 -20.39 -19.40 14.09
C ASN A 510 -18.92 -19.72 13.77
N VAL A 511 -18.47 -20.95 14.05
CA VAL A 511 -17.09 -21.40 13.79
C VAL A 511 -16.72 -21.26 12.31
N GLU A 512 -17.66 -21.38 11.37
CA GLU A 512 -17.33 -21.26 9.94
C GLU A 512 -16.77 -19.87 9.56
N THR A 513 -17.01 -18.87 10.41
CA THR A 513 -16.63 -17.48 10.14
C THR A 513 -15.30 -17.08 10.77
N ILE A 514 -14.69 -17.94 11.59
CA ILE A 514 -13.51 -17.59 12.39
C ILE A 514 -12.33 -17.14 11.54
N GLY A 515 -12.04 -17.85 10.45
CA GLY A 515 -10.95 -17.49 9.55
C GLY A 515 -11.18 -16.12 8.91
N LEU A 516 -12.42 -15.86 8.48
CA LEU A 516 -12.80 -14.58 7.88
C LEU A 516 -12.78 -13.43 8.90
N ARG A 517 -13.27 -13.66 10.11
CA ARG A 517 -13.22 -12.70 11.22
C ARG A 517 -11.77 -12.36 11.56
N CYS A 518 -10.90 -13.36 11.74
CA CYS A 518 -9.48 -13.16 11.99
C CYS A 518 -8.80 -12.40 10.83
N HIS A 519 -9.15 -12.70 9.58
CA HIS A 519 -8.60 -11.99 8.42
C HIS A 519 -9.00 -10.50 8.41
N PHE A 520 -10.30 -10.22 8.64
CA PHE A 520 -10.82 -8.86 8.73
C PHE A 520 -10.20 -8.09 9.89
N LEU A 521 -10.13 -8.68 11.09
CA LEU A 521 -9.52 -8.06 12.26
C LEU A 521 -8.00 -7.85 12.08
N ASN A 522 -7.31 -8.79 11.43
CA ASN A 522 -5.89 -8.65 11.09
C ASN A 522 -5.63 -7.49 10.15
N CYS A 523 -6.53 -7.27 9.17
CA CYS A 523 -6.48 -6.12 8.28
C CYS A 523 -6.49 -4.81 9.07
N VAL A 524 -7.47 -4.63 9.97
CA VAL A 524 -7.60 -3.43 10.81
C VAL A 524 -6.40 -3.26 11.74
N LEU A 525 -5.94 -4.34 12.38
CA LEU A 525 -4.78 -4.27 13.29
C LEU A 525 -3.50 -3.89 12.55
N SER A 526 -3.27 -4.46 11.37
CA SER A 526 -2.10 -4.14 10.53
C SER A 526 -2.10 -2.70 10.01
N MET A 527 -3.28 -2.09 9.87
CA MET A 527 -3.44 -0.66 9.56
C MET A 527 -2.96 0.21 10.72
N ILE A 528 -3.38 -0.12 11.94
CA ILE A 528 -3.03 0.64 13.15
C ILE A 528 -1.53 0.56 13.46
N GLN A 529 -0.92 -0.61 13.31
CA GLN A 529 0.48 -0.87 13.71
C GLN A 529 1.53 -0.06 12.94
N ARG A 530 1.22 0.40 11.73
CA ARG A 530 2.21 1.04 10.87
C ARG A 530 2.48 2.50 11.22
N ASP A 531 1.45 3.23 11.64
CA ASP A 531 1.51 4.67 11.88
C ASP A 531 2.07 5.01 13.26
N SER A 532 3.27 4.53 13.57
CA SER A 532 3.89 4.70 14.90
C SER A 532 4.25 6.14 15.26
N MET A 533 4.10 7.11 14.35
CA MET A 533 4.52 8.50 14.53
C MET A 533 3.36 9.47 14.87
N SER A 534 2.10 9.03 14.79
CA SER A 534 0.95 9.89 15.14
C SER A 534 0.09 9.25 16.22
N PHE A 535 0.03 9.86 17.41
CA PHE A 535 -0.90 9.46 18.45
C PHE A 535 -2.32 9.90 18.05
N HIS A 536 -3.21 8.94 17.81
CA HIS A 536 -4.62 9.23 17.53
C HIS A 536 -5.52 8.40 18.45
N ILE A 537 -6.49 9.07 19.09
CA ILE A 537 -7.51 8.43 19.92
C ILE A 537 -8.29 7.38 19.11
N SER A 538 -8.51 7.63 17.83
CA SER A 538 -9.19 6.73 16.90
C SER A 538 -8.48 5.36 16.76
N LYS A 539 -7.15 5.33 16.78
CA LYS A 539 -6.36 4.09 16.79
C LYS A 539 -6.62 3.25 18.03
N ASN A 540 -6.69 3.88 19.20
CA ASN A 540 -7.00 3.18 20.45
C ASN A 540 -8.43 2.64 20.46
N ILE A 541 -9.39 3.42 19.95
CA ILE A 541 -10.79 2.98 19.79
C ILE A 541 -10.85 1.77 18.85
N LEU A 542 -10.19 1.81 17.70
CA LEU A 542 -10.16 0.69 16.76
C LEU A 542 -9.48 -0.54 17.36
N ARG A 543 -8.34 -0.37 18.04
CA ARG A 543 -7.64 -1.46 18.72
C ARG A 543 -8.52 -2.13 19.78
N GLN A 544 -9.22 -1.32 20.58
CA GLN A 544 -10.20 -1.82 21.55
C GLN A 544 -11.33 -2.59 20.87
N ARG A 545 -11.90 -2.06 19.78
CA ARG A 545 -12.95 -2.75 19.00
C ARG A 545 -12.46 -4.07 18.40
N VAL A 546 -11.21 -4.15 17.93
CA VAL A 546 -10.61 -5.40 17.44
C VAL A 546 -10.55 -6.44 18.55
N TYR A 547 -10.09 -6.05 19.75
CA TYR A 547 -10.02 -6.95 20.89
C TYR A 547 -11.42 -7.38 21.37
N CYS A 548 -12.36 -6.44 21.51
CA CYS A 548 -13.74 -6.73 21.86
C CYS A 548 -14.40 -7.67 20.85
N ALA A 549 -14.20 -7.45 19.56
CA ALA A 549 -14.70 -8.33 18.52
C ALA A 549 -14.12 -9.74 18.67
N MET A 550 -12.84 -9.93 18.99
CA MET A 550 -12.32 -11.28 19.20
C MET A 550 -12.85 -11.91 20.51
N LEU A 551 -12.95 -11.15 21.59
CA LEU A 551 -13.51 -11.62 22.87
C LEU A 551 -14.98 -12.02 22.74
N ASP A 552 -15.75 -11.28 21.94
CA ASP A 552 -17.15 -11.59 21.65
C ASP A 552 -17.34 -12.95 20.94
N TYR A 553 -16.38 -13.36 20.10
CA TYR A 553 -16.41 -14.69 19.51
C TYR A 553 -16.26 -15.79 20.57
N PHE A 554 -15.34 -15.60 21.52
CA PHE A 554 -15.09 -16.55 22.61
C PHE A 554 -16.16 -16.54 23.72
N SER A 555 -17.18 -15.69 23.63
CA SER A 555 -18.26 -15.65 24.62
C SER A 555 -19.27 -16.81 24.48
N VAL A 556 -19.13 -17.66 23.45
CA VAL A 556 -19.98 -18.82 23.19
C VAL A 556 -19.21 -20.11 23.49
N ALA A 557 -19.93 -21.15 23.89
CA ALA A 557 -19.36 -22.47 24.09
C ALA A 557 -18.60 -22.95 22.84
N ALA A 558 -17.49 -23.66 23.05
CA ALA A 558 -16.66 -24.18 21.97
C ALA A 558 -17.49 -25.07 21.02
N GLN A 559 -17.46 -24.74 19.72
CA GLN A 559 -18.17 -25.49 18.69
C GLN A 559 -17.16 -26.27 17.83
N THR A 560 -17.61 -27.37 17.22
CA THR A 560 -16.78 -28.19 16.34
C THR A 560 -16.75 -27.61 14.91
N PRO A 561 -15.59 -27.61 14.23
CA PRO A 561 -15.52 -27.15 12.84
C PRO A 561 -16.40 -27.98 11.90
N THR A 562 -17.25 -27.31 11.12
CA THR A 562 -18.16 -27.91 10.12
C THR A 562 -17.67 -27.76 8.68
N GLN A 563 -16.52 -27.12 8.50
CA GLN A 563 -15.94 -26.75 7.21
C GLN A 563 -15.25 -27.94 6.51
N ASN A 564 -15.00 -27.81 5.21
CA ASN A 564 -14.16 -28.77 4.48
C ASN A 564 -12.67 -28.64 4.90
N ALA A 565 -11.87 -29.68 4.65
CA ALA A 565 -10.48 -29.73 5.10
C ALA A 565 -9.59 -28.62 4.50
N ALA A 566 -9.85 -28.20 3.26
CA ALA A 566 -9.07 -27.17 2.58
C ALA A 566 -9.36 -25.77 3.15
N GLN A 567 -10.63 -25.46 3.37
CA GLN A 567 -11.12 -24.23 3.98
C GLN A 567 -10.64 -24.14 5.43
N LEU A 568 -10.81 -25.21 6.21
CA LEU A 568 -10.33 -25.26 7.60
C LEU A 568 -8.82 -25.01 7.70
N LYS A 569 -8.03 -25.60 6.79
CA LYS A 569 -6.57 -25.36 6.74
C LYS A 569 -6.25 -23.89 6.47
N ASN A 570 -7.02 -23.22 5.60
CA ASN A 570 -6.85 -21.79 5.34
C ASN A 570 -7.28 -20.95 6.53
N ASP A 571 -8.38 -21.28 7.18
CA ASP A 571 -8.87 -20.54 8.35
C ASP A 571 -7.91 -20.65 9.55
N ILE A 572 -7.31 -21.81 9.77
CA ILE A 572 -6.25 -22.00 10.76
C ILE A 572 -5.03 -21.13 10.42
N ARG A 573 -4.63 -21.04 9.15
CA ARG A 573 -3.52 -20.15 8.74
C ARG A 573 -3.85 -18.68 9.02
N LEU A 574 -5.08 -18.25 8.75
CA LEU A 574 -5.53 -16.88 9.01
C LEU A 574 -5.56 -16.59 10.52
N LEU A 575 -5.99 -17.56 11.33
CA LEU A 575 -5.95 -17.46 12.79
C LEU A 575 -4.52 -17.36 13.33
N ILE A 576 -3.59 -18.20 12.86
CA ILE A 576 -2.17 -18.13 13.25
C ILE A 576 -1.58 -16.77 12.86
N THR A 577 -1.90 -16.29 11.66
CA THR A 577 -1.44 -14.97 11.18
C THR A 577 -1.94 -13.87 12.11
N PHE A 578 -3.24 -13.86 12.42
CA PHE A 578 -3.82 -12.88 13.35
C PHE A 578 -3.19 -12.96 14.74
N TRP A 579 -2.97 -14.17 15.27
CA TRP A 579 -2.33 -14.35 16.58
C TRP A 579 -0.91 -13.79 16.60
N ASN A 580 -0.11 -14.02 15.55
CA ASN A 580 1.23 -13.45 15.44
C ASN A 580 1.21 -11.91 15.41
N THR A 581 0.27 -11.32 14.67
CA THR A 581 0.08 -9.86 14.59
C THR A 581 -0.39 -9.28 15.94
N LEU A 582 -1.25 -9.99 16.66
CA LEU A 582 -1.71 -9.59 17.99
C LEU A 582 -0.58 -9.68 19.02
N PHE A 583 0.26 -10.72 18.93
CA PHE A 583 1.43 -10.87 19.80
C PHE A 583 2.49 -9.79 19.54
N SER A 584 2.70 -9.40 18.28
CA SER A 584 3.62 -8.31 17.94
C SER A 584 3.08 -6.93 18.34
N ASP A 585 1.76 -6.76 18.47
CA ASP A 585 1.10 -5.50 18.82
C ASP A 585 1.61 -4.89 20.12
N VAL A 586 2.00 -5.72 21.09
CA VAL A 586 2.61 -5.28 22.36
C VAL A 586 3.83 -4.39 22.14
N LYS A 587 4.63 -4.65 21.10
CA LYS A 587 5.80 -3.82 20.76
C LYS A 587 5.38 -2.45 20.22
N TYR A 588 4.32 -2.42 19.40
CA TYR A 588 3.80 -1.20 18.81
C TYR A 588 3.16 -0.31 19.87
N ILE A 589 2.35 -0.89 20.78
CA ILE A 589 1.79 -0.17 21.92
C ILE A 589 2.89 0.45 22.78
N LYS A 590 3.95 -0.31 23.10
CA LYS A 590 5.10 0.23 23.85
C LYS A 590 5.73 1.41 23.11
N LYS A 591 5.99 1.27 21.81
CA LYS A 591 6.58 2.33 20.98
C LYS A 591 5.70 3.59 20.94
N GLU A 592 4.38 3.43 20.80
CA GLU A 592 3.41 4.53 20.82
C GLU A 592 3.38 5.25 22.17
N ILE A 593 3.42 4.52 23.30
CA ILE A 593 3.47 5.11 24.64
C ILE A 593 4.75 5.92 24.85
N PHE A 594 5.91 5.42 24.40
CA PHE A 594 7.15 6.19 24.50
C PHE A 594 7.10 7.44 23.60
N ALA A 595 6.56 7.32 22.39
CA ALA A 595 6.39 8.46 21.49
C ALA A 595 5.42 9.53 22.05
N SER A 596 4.35 9.12 22.77
CA SER A 596 3.42 10.06 23.42
C SER A 596 4.07 10.78 24.60
N ILE A 597 4.89 10.10 25.39
CA ILE A 597 5.66 10.71 26.49
C ILE A 597 6.67 11.71 25.92
N ASP A 598 7.38 11.35 24.85
CA ASP A 598 8.34 12.25 24.19
C ASP A 598 7.66 13.50 23.60
N THR A 599 6.42 13.38 23.11
CA THR A 599 5.64 14.53 22.62
C THR A 599 5.10 15.40 23.76
N GLU A 600 4.66 14.80 24.88
CA GLU A 600 4.27 15.55 26.09
C GLU A 600 5.46 16.30 26.71
N LEU A 601 6.63 15.65 26.84
CA LEU A 601 7.86 16.29 27.32
C LEU A 601 8.33 17.44 26.41
N ASN A 602 8.20 17.28 25.09
CA ASN A 602 8.47 18.36 24.15
C ASN A 602 7.47 19.52 24.30
N LEU A 603 6.19 19.23 24.57
CA LEU A 603 5.17 20.25 24.81
C LEU A 603 5.41 21.02 26.13
N GLU A 604 5.80 20.31 27.19
CA GLU A 604 6.18 20.90 28.48
C GLU A 604 7.43 21.76 28.35
N SER A 605 8.44 21.31 27.59
CA SER A 605 9.65 22.11 27.31
C SER A 605 9.35 23.38 26.51
N LEU A 606 8.43 23.31 25.54
CA LEU A 606 7.96 24.49 24.79
C LEU A 606 7.12 25.44 25.67
N GLN A 607 6.31 24.91 26.58
CA GLN A 607 5.59 25.72 27.57
C GLN A 607 6.55 26.37 28.58
N GLN A 608 7.65 25.70 28.95
CA GLN A 608 8.69 26.27 29.81
C GLN A 608 9.44 27.42 29.12
N ILE A 609 9.77 27.27 27.84
CA ILE A 609 10.39 28.34 27.02
C ILE A 609 9.44 29.53 26.82
N LEU A 610 8.14 29.29 26.68
CA LEU A 610 7.13 30.35 26.62
C LEU A 610 6.96 31.07 27.96
N ASN A 611 7.02 30.35 29.08
CA ASN A 611 6.93 30.92 30.43
C ASN A 611 8.20 31.67 30.86
N ASP A 612 9.39 31.30 30.38
CA ASP A 612 10.62 32.03 30.68
C ASP A 612 10.72 33.39 29.94
N ASN A 613 9.94 33.60 28.87
CA ASN A 613 9.83 34.89 28.18
C ASN A 613 8.88 35.89 28.87
N TYR A 614 8.19 35.48 29.94
CA TYR A 614 7.34 36.34 30.78
C TYR A 614 7.78 36.23 32.26
N LYS A 615 8.97 36.72 32.58
CA LYS A 615 9.34 37.03 33.96
C LYS A 615 9.46 38.54 34.14
N SER A 616 8.43 39.15 34.71
CA SER A 616 8.52 40.44 35.39
C SER A 616 8.84 40.21 36.86
N ASP A 617 9.86 40.92 37.33
CA ASP A 617 10.35 40.97 38.72
C ASP A 617 9.26 41.08 39.77
N SER A 618 9.35 40.25 40.82
CA SER A 618 8.95 40.58 42.19
C SER A 618 9.35 39.47 43.16
N GLU A 619 10.28 39.78 44.06
CA GLU A 619 10.64 38.99 45.25
C GLU A 619 9.52 39.03 46.32
N TYR A 620 9.23 37.91 46.99
CA TYR A 620 9.38 37.73 48.45
C TYR A 620 8.62 36.49 49.03
N ASN A 621 9.38 35.71 49.81
CA ASN A 621 9.07 34.92 51.03
C ASN A 621 8.08 33.72 51.08
N ARG A 622 8.70 32.52 51.20
CA ARG A 622 8.77 31.61 52.38
C ARG A 622 7.50 31.06 53.09
N ALA A 623 7.43 29.72 53.04
CA ALA A 623 6.97 28.72 54.04
C ALA A 623 5.48 28.34 54.22
N ASP A 624 5.31 27.02 54.34
CA ASP A 624 4.19 26.18 54.84
C ASP A 624 2.84 26.19 54.10
N MET A 625 2.47 25.03 53.54
CA MET A 625 1.50 24.13 54.18
C MET A 625 1.35 22.82 53.37
N GLN A 626 1.63 21.68 54.00
CA GLN A 626 1.18 20.36 53.55
C GLN A 626 -0.34 20.28 53.67
N THR A 627 -1.04 19.89 52.61
CA THR A 627 -2.42 19.39 52.77
C THR A 627 -2.75 18.27 51.78
N HIS A 628 -3.09 17.12 52.37
CA HIS A 628 -3.59 15.90 51.77
C HIS A 628 -4.96 16.09 51.09
N HIS A 629 -5.04 16.56 49.85
CA HIS A 629 -6.30 16.52 49.07
C HIS A 629 -6.06 16.33 47.56
N ALA A 630 -5.41 15.23 47.17
CA ALA A 630 -5.35 14.77 45.78
C ALA A 630 -5.57 13.26 45.68
N MET A 631 -6.71 12.77 46.20
CA MET A 631 -7.16 11.39 46.01
C MET A 631 -8.69 11.33 45.86
N THR A 632 -9.27 12.03 44.91
CA THR A 632 -10.68 11.80 44.50
C THR A 632 -10.94 12.25 43.06
N THR A 633 -10.29 11.63 42.08
CA THR A 633 -10.74 11.57 40.67
C THR A 633 -10.12 10.33 40.01
N SER A 634 -10.46 9.15 40.56
CA SER A 634 -10.07 7.87 39.96
C SER A 634 -11.05 7.52 38.83
N GLY A 635 -10.80 8.06 37.64
CA GLY A 635 -11.27 7.47 36.38
C GLY A 635 -10.47 6.20 36.09
N CYS A 636 -11.15 5.14 35.66
CA CYS A 636 -10.63 3.78 35.51
C CYS A 636 -9.29 3.68 34.76
N ASN A 637 -8.19 3.51 35.49
CA ASN A 637 -6.88 3.19 34.96
C ASN A 637 -6.80 1.70 34.57
N TRP A 638 -6.90 1.39 33.27
CA TRP A 638 -6.56 0.09 32.68
C TRP A 638 -5.04 -0.23 32.71
N VAL A 639 -4.24 0.69 33.25
CA VAL A 639 -2.76 0.73 33.16
C VAL A 639 -2.06 -0.38 33.96
N THR A 640 -2.70 -1.03 34.94
CA THR A 640 -1.99 -1.93 35.87
C THR A 640 -1.99 -3.41 35.46
N LEU A 641 -2.82 -3.86 34.52
CA LEU A 641 -2.96 -5.29 34.19
C LEU A 641 -1.94 -5.81 33.16
N VAL A 642 -1.45 -4.96 32.24
CA VAL A 642 -0.48 -5.37 31.20
C VAL A 642 0.96 -5.40 31.74
N ALA A 643 1.27 -4.65 32.79
CA ALA A 643 2.60 -4.62 33.40
C ALA A 643 2.91 -5.84 34.30
N ALA A 644 1.90 -6.62 34.71
CA ALA A 644 2.06 -7.71 35.68
C ALA A 644 2.57 -9.03 35.08
N GLN A 645 2.44 -9.27 33.76
CA GLN A 645 2.92 -10.51 33.13
C GLN A 645 4.43 -10.51 32.83
N GLY A 646 5.13 -9.38 32.98
CA GLY A 646 6.58 -9.29 32.75
C GLY A 646 7.47 -9.89 33.84
N ARG A 647 6.91 -10.39 34.95
CA ARG A 647 7.69 -10.98 36.07
C ARG A 647 7.54 -12.50 36.24
N ALA A 648 6.91 -13.20 35.31
CA ALA A 648 6.73 -14.65 35.38
C ALA A 648 7.78 -15.46 34.57
N SER A 649 8.90 -14.85 34.17
CA SER A 649 9.98 -15.50 33.42
C SER A 649 11.17 -15.88 34.32
N SER A 650 10.90 -16.55 35.44
CA SER A 650 11.93 -17.24 36.24
C SER A 650 11.47 -18.63 36.69
N LEU A 651 10.99 -19.45 35.75
CA LEU A 651 10.88 -20.89 35.95
C LEU A 651 11.91 -21.60 35.07
N GLN A 652 12.77 -22.35 35.74
CA GLN A 652 13.99 -22.96 35.25
C GLN A 652 13.75 -23.90 34.07
N LYS A 653 14.59 -23.75 33.04
CA LYS A 653 14.92 -24.84 32.11
C LYS A 653 15.49 -26.01 32.92
N ASN A 654 14.76 -27.12 33.03
CA ASN A 654 15.26 -28.49 32.94
C ASN A 654 14.11 -29.49 33.10
N THR A 655 14.22 -30.63 32.40
CA THR A 655 13.35 -31.83 32.36
C THR A 655 12.15 -31.80 31.40
N LEU A 656 12.45 -32.00 30.11
CA LEU A 656 11.56 -32.64 29.14
C LEU A 656 11.58 -34.15 29.38
N THR A 657 10.48 -34.71 29.90
CA THR A 657 10.15 -36.12 29.73
C THR A 657 8.79 -36.24 29.08
N VAL A 658 8.77 -37.01 27.99
CA VAL A 658 7.65 -37.32 27.11
C VAL A 658 6.53 -37.99 27.93
N GLY A 659 5.34 -37.37 27.94
CA GLY A 659 4.13 -38.01 28.47
C GLY A 659 3.28 -37.10 29.34
N GLN A 660 2.67 -36.06 28.74
CA GLN A 660 1.49 -35.35 29.26
C GLN A 660 1.00 -34.36 28.19
N ALA A 661 0.61 -34.92 27.04
CA ALA A 661 -0.16 -34.21 26.02
C ALA A 661 -1.60 -34.70 26.12
N LEU A 662 -2.36 -34.12 27.06
CA LEU A 662 -3.82 -34.16 27.21
C LEU A 662 -4.11 -33.50 28.56
N PHE A 663 -5.10 -32.60 28.61
CA PHE A 663 -5.42 -31.65 29.68
C PHE A 663 -4.66 -30.32 29.64
N PHE A 664 -5.10 -29.42 28.76
CA PHE A 664 -5.26 -27.99 29.10
C PHE A 664 -6.14 -27.34 28.01
N PHE A 665 -7.45 -27.53 28.12
CA PHE A 665 -8.47 -26.68 27.48
C PHE A 665 -9.63 -26.56 28.48
N HIS A 666 -9.50 -25.60 29.38
CA HIS A 666 -10.62 -24.98 30.09
C HIS A 666 -10.14 -23.65 30.69
N VAL A 667 -10.38 -22.56 29.94
CA VAL A 667 -10.89 -21.29 30.46
C VAL A 667 -11.87 -20.77 29.42
#